data_AF-A0A1H7LBC4-F1
#
_entry.id   AF-A0A1H7LBC4-F1
#
_cell.length_a   1.000
_cell.length_b   1.000
_cell.length_c   1.000
_cell.angle_alpha   90.00
_cell.angle_beta   90.00
_cell.angle_gamma   90.00
#
_symmetry.space_group_name_H-M   'P 1'
#
loop_
_entity.id
_entity.type
_entity.pdbx_description
1 polymer ?
#
loop_
_entity_poly.entity_id
_entity_poly.type
_entity_poly.pdbx_seq_one_letter_code
_entity_poly.pdbx_strand_id
1 'polypeptide(L)'
;MNEERSEQLQRMLGSLWEELMHCTDSVGAFVLWNDSREYYIDDNALGLLGMDREYLSCDALRNVLECALDAEVSSSPAKVMTVHVDDEDCIAGFVVRRDTAVPLAIGEMYPLLNQNQLAERMTDAGDDAFLMLIKLEHIDEGRDEKSFVRSALESMEKVSPEGTSLAYHSGMKFWVFVRSGVKEPQEFAENLQKAVKSSYVTDEFGVVISKEHSMTFTGGYVTFCRRENAAVKEFHYASFALYEAVSAGVGTISSFSSAVYELQKNDYRRVQNFFHVLDRNSFMYYFQPIVSARDGSIFAYEALMRTDKKFGLSPLQIIDMAAKYDRLYDIEHATMYNVLDQLSKNQSFFKKRKLFINAIPSSFLSDNDWTELMTNYGELMEKVVIELTEQTDTSDENLAFLINRLKEQKVEMAIDDYGTGYSNTSRLIRYDPQYIKLDHSLISGIDTNLKLRSIVSQLIDMMHSNGLLVLAEGVETEEELKVLSNIHADLFQGFYISRPKPFFINEISERIRSQIVKYHLEAQGNSGKIYHADSEEKEIIKLSDLIQEKYTGVFISGCDVEIIGEAGMPSAIMPITVKEGAECRLRLRNASIESTLGRPALSLGCGSKVTVRVSGKNRLVKGGILVPEKAELTLEGSGSLTIIPESVSCFGIGNEFDLTYGKITLQMDDELTITACGDNCVGIGGGKCSSRDGINILSGTMDVSCAGGNSISIGSSIGRSDITIKECFVSIGAASANLTGIGSIDGNTRIDVENVKLAITASGNTMCAVGAKNGGVADINIRNCELFSNIKGREITNIGTRGSECACRISNSAMNLSCEGSMVSGIGDSTGAGFVELTETEINIDFLAAECFDLGCRDGKLEIKDCQKNIHINL
;
A
#
# COMPACT_ATOMS: atom_id res chain seq x y z
N MET A 1 40.18 40.64 9.20
CA MET A 1 39.81 39.42 8.45
C MET A 1 38.94 38.44 9.22
N ASN A 2 38.90 38.45 10.57
CA ASN A 2 38.07 37.51 11.35
C ASN A 2 36.62 37.96 11.62
N GLU A 3 36.32 39.26 11.81
CA GLU A 3 34.94 39.70 12.13
C GLU A 3 34.01 39.65 10.92
N GLU A 4 34.44 40.17 9.77
CA GLU A 4 33.63 40.25 8.54
C GLU A 4 33.23 38.87 7.99
N ARG A 5 34.08 37.85 8.18
CA ARG A 5 33.82 36.46 7.76
C ARG A 5 33.02 35.66 8.80
N SER A 6 33.14 36.01 10.09
CA SER A 6 32.27 35.48 11.14
C SER A 6 30.83 35.95 10.96
N GLU A 7 30.61 37.22 10.60
CA GLU A 7 29.29 37.74 10.23
C GLU A 7 28.72 37.05 8.98
N GLN A 8 29.57 36.71 8.02
CA GLN A 8 29.17 35.98 6.81
C GLN A 8 28.73 34.54 7.11
N LEU A 9 29.46 33.83 7.98
CA LEU A 9 29.05 32.52 8.51
C LEU A 9 27.74 32.57 9.28
N GLN A 10 27.58 33.57 10.16
CA GLN A 10 26.34 33.79 10.91
C GLN A 10 25.17 34.08 9.97
N ARG A 11 25.40 34.78 8.87
CA ARG A 11 24.40 35.03 7.83
C ARG A 11 24.04 33.77 7.04
N MET A 12 25.01 32.92 6.74
CA MET A 12 24.82 31.68 5.95
C MET A 12 24.22 30.54 6.77
N LEU A 13 24.61 30.39 8.04
CA LEU A 13 24.20 29.30 8.94
C LEU A 13 23.10 29.72 9.93
N GLY A 14 22.78 31.00 10.00
CA GLY A 14 21.66 31.55 10.77
C GLY A 14 21.79 31.33 12.29
N SER A 15 20.64 31.18 12.97
CA SER A 15 20.57 30.92 14.42
C SER A 15 21.24 29.61 14.85
N LEU A 16 21.45 28.68 13.90
CA LEU A 16 22.13 27.40 14.16
C LEU A 16 23.60 27.61 14.54
N TRP A 17 24.25 28.65 14.00
CA TRP A 17 25.63 29.01 14.32
C TRP A 17 25.78 29.50 15.75
N GLU A 18 24.85 30.34 16.22
CA GLU A 18 24.83 30.83 17.60
C GLU A 18 24.56 29.71 18.61
N GLU A 19 23.66 28.77 18.29
CA GLU A 19 23.40 27.60 19.14
C GLU A 19 24.62 26.65 19.19
N LEU A 20 25.32 26.45 18.08
CA LEU A 20 26.51 25.58 18.00
C LEU A 20 27.76 26.19 18.65
N MET A 21 27.94 27.51 18.61
CA MET A 21 29.03 28.19 19.33
C MET A 21 28.91 28.08 20.85
N HIS A 22 27.73 27.70 21.37
CA HIS A 22 27.54 27.31 22.77
C HIS A 22 27.84 25.82 23.04
N CYS A 23 28.03 25.01 22.00
CA CYS A 23 28.28 23.56 22.09
C CYS A 23 29.75 23.22 21.79
N THR A 24 30.58 23.21 22.84
CA THR A 24 31.79 22.37 23.05
C THR A 24 32.93 22.37 22.00
N ASP A 25 34.15 21.95 22.40
CA ASP A 25 35.35 21.80 21.53
C ASP A 25 35.23 20.68 20.46
N SER A 26 34.01 20.21 20.20
CA SER A 26 33.70 19.03 19.39
C SER A 26 33.06 19.36 18.05
N VAL A 27 32.82 20.65 17.76
CA VAL A 27 32.23 21.15 16.52
C VAL A 27 33.04 22.35 16.01
N GLY A 28 33.29 22.40 14.70
CA GLY A 28 33.79 23.58 14.00
C GLY A 28 33.10 23.74 12.64
N ALA A 29 33.34 24.85 11.94
CA ALA A 29 32.78 25.14 10.63
C ALA A 29 33.81 25.59 9.59
N PHE A 30 33.42 25.43 8.33
CA PHE A 30 34.17 25.87 7.16
C PHE A 30 33.25 26.38 6.06
N VAL A 31 33.82 27.19 5.16
CA VAL A 31 33.23 27.63 3.90
C VAL A 31 34.29 27.56 2.81
N LEU A 32 33.95 27.00 1.65
CA LEU A 32 34.83 26.87 0.49
C LEU A 32 34.12 27.42 -0.75
N TRP A 33 34.64 28.49 -1.35
CA TRP A 33 34.04 29.09 -2.54
C TRP A 33 34.53 28.37 -3.81
N ASN A 34 33.63 28.15 -4.78
CA ASN A 34 33.95 27.33 -5.96
C ASN A 34 34.86 28.05 -6.96
N ASP A 35 34.68 29.35 -7.15
CA ASP A 35 35.36 30.15 -8.18
C ASP A 35 36.58 30.94 -7.70
N SER A 36 36.69 31.19 -6.39
CA SER A 36 37.84 31.86 -5.78
C SER A 36 38.67 30.83 -5.00
N ARG A 37 40.01 30.91 -5.07
CA ARG A 37 40.90 30.17 -4.16
C ARG A 37 40.81 30.74 -2.74
N GLU A 38 39.60 30.89 -2.25
CA GLU A 38 39.28 31.44 -0.95
C GLU A 38 38.55 30.37 -0.16
N TYR A 39 38.92 30.27 1.11
CA TYR A 39 38.25 29.43 2.08
C TYR A 39 38.17 30.18 3.40
N TYR A 40 37.26 29.73 4.24
CA TYR A 40 37.21 30.01 5.65
C TYR A 40 37.15 28.67 6.38
N ILE A 41 37.90 28.53 7.45
CA ILE A 41 37.81 27.41 8.38
C ILE A 41 38.20 27.91 9.76
N ASP A 42 37.37 27.64 10.76
CA ASP A 42 37.68 28.03 12.13
C ASP A 42 38.71 27.11 12.78
N ASP A 43 39.21 27.51 13.95
CA ASP A 43 40.27 26.78 14.65
C ASP A 43 39.80 25.43 15.19
N ASN A 44 38.51 25.28 15.52
CA ASN A 44 37.94 24.01 15.95
C ASN A 44 37.89 23.01 14.79
N ALA A 45 37.42 23.43 13.62
CA ALA A 45 37.39 22.62 12.41
C ALA A 45 38.79 22.25 11.94
N LEU A 46 39.76 23.17 12.03
CA LEU A 46 41.17 22.86 11.77
C LEU A 46 41.70 21.79 12.71
N GLY A 47 41.42 21.94 14.02
CA GLY A 47 41.82 20.97 15.04
C GLY A 47 41.18 19.60 14.82
N LEU A 48 39.88 19.56 14.51
CA LEU A 48 39.13 18.32 14.27
C LEU A 48 39.57 17.59 13.00
N LEU A 49 39.94 18.31 11.94
CA LEU A 49 40.52 17.73 10.73
C LEU A 49 42.00 17.36 10.90
N GLY A 50 42.61 17.79 12.01
CA GLY A 50 44.02 17.58 12.32
C GLY A 50 44.94 18.32 11.36
N MET A 51 44.53 19.49 10.86
CA MET A 51 45.28 20.28 9.88
C MET A 51 46.07 21.40 10.57
N ASP A 52 47.31 21.60 10.11
CA ASP A 52 48.12 22.75 10.52
C ASP A 52 47.87 23.95 9.60
N ARG A 53 47.58 25.10 10.21
CA ARG A 53 47.30 26.37 9.52
C ARG A 53 48.52 26.85 8.71
N GLU A 54 49.75 26.46 9.07
CA GLU A 54 50.96 26.82 8.31
C GLU A 54 51.03 26.20 6.91
N TYR A 55 50.38 25.04 6.70
CA TYR A 55 50.46 24.27 5.44
C TYR A 55 49.12 24.21 4.69
N LEU A 56 48.15 25.04 5.09
CA LEU A 56 46.78 25.01 4.60
C LEU A 56 46.62 25.75 3.25
N SER A 57 46.40 24.99 2.18
CA SER A 57 45.99 25.51 0.87
C SER A 57 44.53 25.16 0.56
N CYS A 58 43.88 25.87 -0.35
CA CYS A 58 42.53 25.54 -0.82
C CYS A 58 42.43 24.10 -1.33
N ASP A 59 43.41 23.68 -2.12
CA ASP A 59 43.44 22.34 -2.70
C ASP A 59 43.67 21.28 -1.61
N ALA A 60 44.54 21.56 -0.62
CA ALA A 60 44.73 20.68 0.52
C ALA A 60 43.45 20.55 1.37
N LEU A 61 42.77 21.66 1.66
CA LEU A 61 41.51 21.68 2.40
C LEU A 61 40.41 20.95 1.63
N ARG A 62 40.27 21.22 0.33
CA ARG A 62 39.28 20.53 -0.53
C ARG A 62 39.52 19.02 -0.54
N ASN A 63 40.77 18.58 -0.67
CA ASN A 63 41.12 17.16 -0.63
C ASN A 63 40.81 16.52 0.74
N VAL A 64 41.11 17.20 1.86
CA VAL A 64 40.76 16.71 3.21
C VAL A 64 39.26 16.64 3.40
N LEU A 65 38.54 17.68 2.98
CA LEU A 65 37.08 17.73 3.06
C LEU A 65 36.44 16.67 2.17
N GLU A 66 36.93 16.40 0.96
CA GLU A 66 36.45 15.30 0.13
C GLU A 66 36.59 13.94 0.84
N CYS A 67 37.75 13.66 1.46
CA CYS A 67 37.94 12.45 2.28
C CYS A 67 37.01 12.40 3.51
N ALA A 68 36.66 13.56 4.06
CA ALA A 68 35.81 13.71 5.25
C ALA A 68 34.30 13.85 4.92
N LEU A 69 33.94 14.13 3.67
CA LEU A 69 32.57 14.19 3.14
C LEU A 69 32.09 12.79 2.77
N ASP A 70 33.00 11.95 2.29
CA ASP A 70 32.79 10.50 2.15
C ASP A 70 32.63 9.80 3.52
N ALA A 71 32.62 10.54 4.64
CA ALA A 71 32.78 10.00 5.97
C ALA A 71 31.65 9.11 6.47
N GLU A 72 30.39 9.18 6.02
CA GLU A 72 29.40 8.15 6.45
C GLU A 72 29.95 6.73 6.25
N VAL A 73 30.92 6.58 5.35
CA VAL A 73 31.66 5.37 5.07
C VAL A 73 33.18 5.46 5.33
N SER A 74 33.76 6.65 5.43
CA SER A 74 35.19 6.82 5.75
C SER A 74 35.52 6.52 7.22
N SER A 75 36.73 6.01 7.43
CA SER A 75 37.32 5.75 8.74
C SER A 75 37.82 7.03 9.42
N SER A 76 37.39 8.22 9.02
CA SER A 76 37.79 9.46 9.67
C SER A 76 37.26 9.58 11.11
N PRO A 77 38.05 10.09 12.07
CA PRO A 77 37.58 10.48 13.40
C PRO A 77 36.68 11.74 13.37
N ALA A 78 36.71 12.51 12.29
CA ALA A 78 35.87 13.68 12.06
C ALA A 78 34.78 13.39 11.02
N LYS A 79 33.53 13.82 11.29
CA LYS A 79 32.41 13.81 10.35
C LYS A 79 32.20 15.20 9.77
N VAL A 80 32.14 15.33 8.45
CA VAL A 80 31.71 16.57 7.80
C VAL A 80 30.22 16.52 7.48
N MET A 81 29.52 17.61 7.75
CA MET A 81 28.13 17.84 7.39
C MET A 81 28.03 19.08 6.53
N THR A 82 27.64 18.94 5.27
CA THR A 82 27.44 20.09 4.37
C THR A 82 26.05 20.67 4.53
N VAL A 83 25.97 21.99 4.40
CA VAL A 83 24.73 22.75 4.33
C VAL A 83 24.60 23.28 2.91
N HIS A 84 23.45 23.05 2.28
CA HIS A 84 23.18 23.65 0.99
C HIS A 84 22.81 25.11 1.20
N VAL A 85 23.61 26.02 0.65
CA VAL A 85 23.36 27.46 0.73
C VAL A 85 22.85 27.91 -0.63
N ASP A 86 21.54 28.09 -0.71
CA ASP A 86 20.90 28.68 -1.89
C ASP A 86 21.28 30.17 -1.95
N ASP A 87 21.94 30.60 -3.03
CA ASP A 87 22.35 31.97 -3.42
C ASP A 87 23.85 32.30 -3.44
N GLU A 88 24.77 31.42 -2.99
CA GLU A 88 26.21 31.63 -3.15
C GLU A 88 26.93 30.37 -3.69
N ASP A 89 27.81 30.53 -4.69
CA ASP A 89 28.57 29.42 -5.29
C ASP A 89 29.69 28.92 -4.36
N CYS A 90 29.30 28.31 -3.25
CA CYS A 90 30.16 27.87 -2.17
C CYS A 90 29.62 26.62 -1.47
N ILE A 91 30.54 25.91 -0.79
CA ILE A 91 30.26 24.76 0.04
C ILE A 91 30.52 25.17 1.49
N ALA A 92 29.45 25.28 2.28
CA ALA A 92 29.55 25.52 3.72
C ALA A 92 29.21 24.25 4.50
N GLY A 93 29.79 24.08 5.69
CA GLY A 93 29.51 22.92 6.50
C GLY A 93 30.15 22.93 7.88
N PHE A 94 29.80 21.91 8.65
CA PHE A 94 30.32 21.66 9.98
C PHE A 94 31.24 20.44 9.98
N VAL A 95 32.29 20.50 10.79
CA VAL A 95 33.14 19.37 11.16
C VAL A 95 32.79 19.00 12.59
N VAL A 96 32.41 17.75 12.82
CA VAL A 96 32.00 17.24 14.12
C VAL A 96 32.86 16.04 14.48
N ARG A 97 33.33 15.97 15.73
CA ARG A 97 34.05 14.80 16.23
C ARG A 97 33.10 13.58 16.28
N ARG A 98 33.51 12.43 15.74
CA ARG A 98 32.75 11.18 15.94
C ARG A 98 32.95 10.69 17.35
N ASP A 99 32.03 9.88 17.85
CA ASP A 99 32.29 9.03 19.00
C ASP A 99 32.34 7.58 18.53
N THR A 100 33.50 6.94 18.65
CA THR A 100 33.70 5.52 18.35
C THR A 100 33.93 4.80 19.66
N ALA A 101 32.90 4.14 20.18
CA ALA A 101 33.04 3.40 21.43
C ALA A 101 33.89 2.15 21.21
N VAL A 102 34.81 1.88 22.13
CA VAL A 102 35.41 0.54 22.25
C VAL A 102 34.30 -0.37 22.80
N PRO A 103 33.99 -1.51 22.16
CA PRO A 103 33.00 -2.45 22.69
C PRO A 103 33.35 -2.84 24.13
N LEU A 104 32.36 -2.83 25.02
CA LEU A 104 32.55 -3.07 26.46
C LEU A 104 33.39 -4.32 26.72
N ALA A 105 33.09 -5.40 26.00
CA ALA A 105 33.78 -6.69 26.13
C ALA A 105 35.25 -6.67 25.68
N ILE A 106 35.62 -5.88 24.66
CA ILE A 106 37.00 -5.80 24.18
C ILE A 106 37.81 -4.85 25.08
N GLY A 107 37.21 -3.72 25.48
CA GLY A 107 37.84 -2.73 26.35
C GLY A 107 38.11 -3.25 27.76
N GLU A 108 37.27 -4.15 28.29
CA GLU A 108 37.52 -4.84 29.56
C GLU A 108 38.70 -5.83 29.49
N MET A 109 39.01 -6.37 28.30
CA MET A 109 40.03 -7.41 28.12
C MET A 109 41.42 -6.88 27.80
N TYR A 110 41.50 -5.75 27.10
CA TYR A 110 42.77 -5.13 26.74
C TYR A 110 42.59 -3.61 26.57
N PRO A 111 43.47 -2.77 27.14
CA PRO A 111 43.29 -1.32 27.16
C PRO A 111 43.58 -0.71 25.78
N LEU A 112 42.58 -0.72 24.90
CA LEU A 112 42.63 -0.10 23.58
C LEU A 112 42.15 1.35 23.63
N LEU A 113 42.80 2.19 22.84
CA LEU A 113 42.26 3.51 22.52
C LEU A 113 41.06 3.36 21.59
N ASN A 114 40.15 4.32 21.61
CA ASN A 114 39.27 4.53 20.47
C ASN A 114 39.99 5.32 19.37
N GLN A 115 39.36 5.36 18.20
CA GLN A 115 39.94 6.02 17.05
C GLN A 115 40.15 7.53 17.23
N ASN A 116 39.30 8.19 18.02
CA ASN A 116 39.44 9.62 18.28
C ASN A 116 40.60 9.94 19.23
N GLN A 117 40.80 9.11 20.25
CA GLN A 117 41.95 9.19 21.15
C GLN A 117 43.24 8.90 20.40
N LEU A 118 43.20 8.01 19.40
CA LEU A 118 44.34 7.78 18.52
C LEU A 118 44.65 8.99 17.65
N ALA A 119 43.62 9.64 17.09
CA ALA A 119 43.77 10.84 16.28
C ALA A 119 44.44 11.98 17.07
N GLU A 120 44.07 12.17 18.35
CA GLU A 120 44.74 13.13 19.24
C GLU A 120 46.22 12.82 19.43
N ARG A 121 46.62 11.54 19.45
CA ARG A 121 48.04 11.15 19.55
C ARG A 121 48.81 11.33 18.25
N MET A 122 48.13 11.43 17.11
CA MET A 122 48.75 11.60 15.80
C MET A 122 49.13 13.06 15.49
N THR A 123 48.62 14.05 16.25
CA THR A 123 48.92 15.47 16.00
C THR A 123 50.41 15.79 16.15
N ASP A 124 51.10 15.08 17.05
CA ASP A 124 52.52 15.30 17.33
C ASP A 124 53.43 14.22 16.70
N ALA A 125 53.00 13.64 15.58
CA ALA A 125 53.72 12.59 14.85
C ALA A 125 54.99 13.11 14.16
N GLY A 126 56.06 12.30 14.14
CA GLY A 126 57.31 12.60 13.44
C GLY A 126 57.29 12.24 11.95
N ASP A 127 58.36 12.60 11.22
CA ASP A 127 58.50 12.37 9.77
C ASP A 127 58.60 10.88 9.38
N ASP A 128 58.86 10.02 10.37
CA ASP A 128 58.99 8.57 10.26
C ASP A 128 57.88 7.85 11.05
N ALA A 129 56.76 8.53 11.25
CA ALA A 129 55.56 7.94 11.84
C ALA A 129 54.92 6.92 10.88
N PHE A 130 54.28 5.93 11.47
CA PHE A 130 53.68 4.79 10.77
C PHE A 130 52.26 4.59 11.26
N LEU A 131 51.31 4.50 10.34
CA LEU A 131 49.93 4.13 10.64
C LEU A 131 49.54 2.91 9.79
N MET A 132 48.96 1.91 10.44
CA MET A 132 48.49 0.70 9.80
C MET A 132 47.12 0.32 10.29
N LEU A 133 46.23 -0.04 9.37
CA LEU A 133 44.99 -0.75 9.67
C LEU A 133 45.22 -2.23 9.40
N ILE A 134 44.93 -3.05 10.41
CA ILE A 134 44.99 -4.51 10.29
C ILE A 134 43.60 -5.10 10.41
N LYS A 135 43.36 -6.22 9.73
CA LYS A 135 42.22 -7.11 9.91
C LYS A 135 42.76 -8.47 10.35
N LEU A 136 42.44 -8.89 11.58
CA LEU A 136 42.78 -10.24 12.06
C LEU A 136 41.96 -11.28 11.28
N GLU A 137 42.60 -12.36 10.85
CA GLU A 137 42.02 -13.42 10.02
C GLU A 137 42.45 -14.81 10.50
N HIS A 138 41.71 -15.84 10.08
CA HIS A 138 41.89 -17.25 10.49
C HIS A 138 41.81 -17.47 12.01
N ILE A 139 40.76 -16.93 12.63
CA ILE A 139 40.35 -17.34 13.98
C ILE A 139 39.46 -18.58 13.79
N ASP A 140 39.85 -19.72 14.37
CA ASP A 140 39.10 -20.98 14.19
C ASP A 140 37.66 -20.84 14.69
N GLU A 141 36.67 -21.11 13.82
CA GLU A 141 35.24 -21.04 14.14
C GLU A 141 34.89 -21.93 15.35
N GLY A 142 34.09 -21.39 16.28
CA GLY A 142 33.67 -22.08 17.51
C GLY A 142 34.64 -21.98 18.69
N ARG A 143 35.73 -21.22 18.58
CA ARG A 143 36.64 -20.89 19.69
C ARG A 143 36.38 -19.50 20.27
N ASP A 144 36.89 -19.25 21.48
CA ASP A 144 36.76 -17.93 22.13
C ASP A 144 37.56 -16.85 21.39
N GLU A 145 36.93 -16.20 20.42
CA GLU A 145 37.50 -15.13 19.59
C GLU A 145 38.21 -14.06 20.43
N LYS A 146 37.71 -13.80 21.64
CA LYS A 146 38.23 -12.74 22.49
C LYS A 146 39.65 -13.03 22.99
N SER A 147 39.92 -14.28 23.36
CA SER A 147 41.25 -14.74 23.76
C SER A 147 42.24 -14.63 22.59
N PHE A 148 41.81 -14.93 21.37
CA PHE A 148 42.64 -14.80 20.16
C PHE A 148 43.02 -13.35 19.87
N VAL A 149 42.04 -12.44 19.91
CA VAL A 149 42.27 -11.00 19.71
C VAL A 149 43.26 -10.47 20.74
N ARG A 150 43.08 -10.79 22.02
CA ARG A 150 43.99 -10.35 23.08
C ARG A 150 45.43 -10.83 22.85
N SER A 151 45.63 -12.13 22.59
CA SER A 151 46.96 -12.68 22.36
C SER A 151 47.64 -12.09 21.12
N ALA A 152 46.88 -11.81 20.05
CA ALA A 152 47.40 -11.12 18.88
C ALA A 152 47.89 -9.71 19.22
N LEU A 153 47.07 -8.91 19.91
CA LEU A 153 47.41 -7.54 20.31
C LEU A 153 48.62 -7.49 21.23
N GLU A 154 48.68 -8.36 22.26
CA GLU A 154 49.83 -8.48 23.16
C GLU A 154 51.11 -8.88 22.43
N SER A 155 51.02 -9.77 21.43
CA SER A 155 52.18 -10.19 20.65
C SER A 155 52.74 -9.05 19.80
N MET A 156 51.86 -8.21 19.24
CA MET A 156 52.25 -7.03 18.46
C MET A 156 52.87 -5.97 19.35
N GLU A 157 52.29 -5.70 20.53
CA GLU A 157 52.85 -4.72 21.48
C GLU A 157 54.27 -5.10 21.90
N LYS A 158 54.55 -6.39 22.15
CA LYS A 158 55.88 -6.88 22.56
C LYS A 158 56.99 -6.66 21.53
N VAL A 159 56.67 -6.69 20.24
CA VAL A 159 57.65 -6.48 19.15
C VAL A 159 57.67 -5.04 18.63
N SER A 160 56.76 -4.20 19.13
CA SER A 160 56.63 -2.81 18.69
C SER A 160 57.56 -1.87 19.48
N PRO A 161 58.02 -0.76 18.88
CA PRO A 161 58.81 0.26 19.58
C PRO A 161 58.06 0.91 20.75
N GLU A 162 58.79 1.43 21.75
CA GLU A 162 58.21 2.25 22.83
C GLU A 162 57.42 3.45 22.25
N GLY A 163 56.21 3.67 22.77
CA GLY A 163 55.30 4.70 22.28
C GLY A 163 54.33 4.24 21.17
N THR A 164 54.31 2.95 20.84
CA THR A 164 53.28 2.37 19.95
C THR A 164 51.91 2.44 20.60
N SER A 165 50.90 2.86 19.83
CA SER A 165 49.51 2.96 20.27
C SER A 165 48.65 2.02 19.45
N LEU A 166 47.87 1.19 20.14
CA LEU A 166 46.87 0.31 19.55
C LEU A 166 45.48 0.93 19.77
N ALA A 167 44.67 0.96 18.73
CA ALA A 167 43.29 1.44 18.84
C ALA A 167 42.30 0.49 18.16
N TYR A 168 41.09 0.44 18.71
CA TYR A 168 39.99 -0.30 18.10
C TYR A 168 39.41 0.46 16.91
N HIS A 169 39.09 -0.24 15.81
CA HIS A 169 38.32 0.32 14.70
C HIS A 169 36.92 -0.27 14.62
N SER A 170 36.79 -1.53 14.17
CA SER A 170 35.51 -2.23 14.01
C SER A 170 35.72 -3.73 13.83
N GLY A 171 34.86 -4.57 14.44
CA GLY A 171 34.97 -6.02 14.38
C GLY A 171 36.38 -6.52 14.72
N MET A 172 37.01 -7.21 13.77
CA MET A 172 38.39 -7.73 13.86
C MET A 172 39.45 -6.76 13.32
N LYS A 173 39.13 -5.48 13.18
CA LYS A 173 40.03 -4.45 12.65
C LYS A 173 40.58 -3.55 13.75
N PHE A 174 41.89 -3.32 13.70
CA PHE A 174 42.63 -2.55 14.70
C PHE A 174 43.62 -1.60 14.03
N TRP A 175 43.82 -0.45 14.64
CA TRP A 175 44.84 0.51 14.26
C TRP A 175 46.13 0.23 15.03
N VAL A 176 47.25 0.29 14.32
CA VAL A 176 48.59 0.29 14.88
C VAL A 176 49.25 1.60 14.48
N PHE A 177 49.62 2.41 15.46
CA PHE A 177 50.31 3.68 15.24
C PHE A 177 51.64 3.72 15.98
N VAL A 178 52.69 4.11 15.27
CA VAL A 178 54.02 4.35 15.84
C VAL A 178 54.39 5.80 15.60
N ARG A 179 54.68 6.54 16.68
CA ARG A 179 54.91 7.99 16.64
C ARG A 179 56.14 8.41 15.85
N SER A 180 57.21 7.62 15.91
CA SER A 180 58.48 7.86 15.23
C SER A 180 59.38 6.63 15.38
N GLY A 181 60.39 6.48 14.53
CA GLY A 181 61.43 5.45 14.65
C GLY A 181 61.29 4.27 13.70
N VAL A 182 60.30 4.27 12.80
CA VAL A 182 60.11 3.18 11.82
C VAL A 182 60.85 3.52 10.52
N LYS A 183 62.06 2.97 10.34
CA LYS A 183 62.89 3.21 9.15
C LYS A 183 62.52 2.35 7.95
N GLU A 184 62.14 1.10 8.19
CA GLU A 184 61.76 0.12 7.17
C GLU A 184 60.31 -0.34 7.45
N PRO A 185 59.30 0.42 6.97
CA PRO A 185 57.88 0.19 7.26
C PRO A 185 57.38 -1.21 6.86
N GLN A 186 57.82 -1.70 5.70
CA GLN A 186 57.47 -3.02 5.19
C GLN A 186 58.00 -4.13 6.12
N GLU A 187 59.27 -4.06 6.48
CA GLU A 187 59.91 -5.05 7.36
C GLU A 187 59.26 -5.02 8.76
N PHE A 188 58.96 -3.83 9.27
CA PHE A 188 58.24 -3.67 10.52
C PHE A 188 56.86 -4.34 10.49
N ALA A 189 56.05 -4.08 9.46
CA ALA A 189 54.74 -4.68 9.29
C ALA A 189 54.80 -6.22 9.18
N GLU A 190 55.79 -6.74 8.46
CA GLU A 190 56.02 -8.20 8.36
C GLU A 190 56.46 -8.82 9.70
N ASN A 191 57.23 -8.09 10.51
CA ASN A 191 57.63 -8.54 11.85
C ASN A 191 56.44 -8.59 12.81
N LEU A 192 55.51 -7.61 12.73
CA LEU A 192 54.24 -7.67 13.46
C LEU A 192 53.45 -8.93 13.08
N GLN A 193 53.36 -9.24 11.78
CA GLN A 193 52.63 -10.41 11.30
C GLN A 193 53.27 -11.72 11.76
N LYS A 194 54.60 -11.81 11.74
CA LYS A 194 55.33 -12.97 12.29
C LYS A 194 55.08 -13.14 13.79
N ALA A 195 55.01 -12.05 14.55
CA ALA A 195 54.71 -12.10 15.98
C ALA A 195 53.31 -12.66 16.24
N VAL A 196 52.30 -12.23 15.49
CA VAL A 196 50.93 -12.78 15.59
C VAL A 196 50.90 -14.26 15.23
N LYS A 197 51.52 -14.67 14.12
CA LYS A 197 51.56 -16.08 13.66
C LYS A 197 52.26 -17.02 14.66
N SER A 198 53.20 -16.51 15.45
CA SER A 198 53.99 -17.29 16.41
C SER A 198 53.53 -17.14 17.86
N SER A 199 52.40 -16.47 18.08
CA SER A 199 51.85 -16.23 19.42
C SER A 199 51.29 -17.51 20.07
N TYR A 200 51.08 -17.47 21.38
CA TYR A 200 50.30 -18.50 22.07
C TYR A 200 48.97 -17.89 22.50
N VAL A 201 47.86 -18.58 22.24
CA VAL A 201 46.53 -18.14 22.65
C VAL A 201 46.40 -18.39 24.14
N THR A 202 46.08 -17.34 24.90
CA THR A 202 45.95 -17.38 26.35
C THR A 202 44.56 -16.92 26.78
N ASP A 203 44.05 -17.48 27.89
CA ASP A 203 42.83 -16.99 28.53
C ASP A 203 43.06 -15.64 29.24
N GLU A 204 42.00 -15.13 29.86
CA GLU A 204 42.02 -13.86 30.59
C GLU A 204 43.03 -13.80 31.75
N PHE A 205 43.47 -14.96 32.25
CA PHE A 205 44.45 -15.13 33.34
C PHE A 205 45.86 -15.47 32.85
N GLY A 206 46.09 -15.52 31.53
CA GLY A 206 47.39 -15.82 30.93
C GLY A 206 47.71 -17.31 30.81
N VAL A 207 46.73 -18.21 30.99
CA VAL A 207 46.90 -19.66 30.80
C VAL A 207 46.81 -19.98 29.31
N VAL A 208 47.78 -20.74 28.79
CA VAL A 208 47.82 -21.11 27.37
C VAL A 208 46.66 -22.06 27.01
N ILE A 209 45.72 -21.57 26.21
CA ILE A 209 44.60 -22.31 25.63
C ILE A 209 45.05 -23.11 24.40
N SER A 210 45.85 -22.48 23.52
CA SER A 210 46.33 -23.11 22.29
C SER A 210 47.75 -22.68 21.95
N LYS A 211 48.62 -23.66 21.64
CA LYS A 211 49.99 -23.42 21.15
C LYS A 211 50.10 -23.46 19.62
N GLU A 212 49.12 -24.05 18.97
CA GLU A 212 49.03 -24.12 17.51
C GLU A 212 47.75 -23.41 17.10
N HIS A 213 47.89 -22.45 16.18
CA HIS A 213 46.79 -21.71 15.58
C HIS A 213 47.20 -21.22 14.18
N SER A 214 46.22 -20.88 13.34
CA SER A 214 46.42 -20.38 11.97
C SER A 214 46.30 -18.84 11.87
N MET A 215 46.06 -18.17 12.99
CA MET A 215 45.82 -16.72 13.05
C MET A 215 46.93 -15.89 12.37
N THR A 216 46.48 -14.93 11.58
CA THR A 216 47.30 -13.94 10.87
C THR A 216 46.54 -12.62 10.81
N PHE A 217 47.12 -11.60 10.18
CA PHE A 217 46.36 -10.44 9.76
C PHE A 217 46.68 -10.06 8.32
N THR A 218 45.70 -9.44 7.68
CA THR A 218 45.86 -8.68 6.43
C THR A 218 45.98 -7.20 6.80
N GLY A 219 46.88 -6.46 6.16
CA GLY A 219 47.29 -5.15 6.64
C GLY A 219 47.52 -4.11 5.55
N GLY A 220 47.07 -2.88 5.81
CA GLY A 220 47.35 -1.72 4.96
C GLY A 220 48.02 -0.61 5.76
N TYR A 221 49.15 -0.09 5.28
CA TYR A 221 49.88 0.96 5.99
C TYR A 221 50.20 2.19 5.14
N VAL A 222 50.44 3.30 5.83
CA VAL A 222 50.88 4.57 5.28
C VAL A 222 51.98 5.15 6.17
N THR A 223 52.92 5.85 5.55
CA THR A 223 53.98 6.60 6.24
C THR A 223 53.74 8.09 6.10
N PHE A 224 53.96 8.83 7.17
CA PHE A 224 53.64 10.25 7.23
C PHE A 224 54.63 11.07 6.41
N CYS A 225 54.17 12.18 5.84
CA CYS A 225 55.01 13.18 5.20
C CYS A 225 54.64 14.58 5.74
N ARG A 226 55.59 15.24 6.39
CA ARG A 226 55.46 16.51 7.15
C ARG A 226 54.74 17.68 6.46
N ARG A 227 54.50 17.60 5.14
CA ARG A 227 53.94 18.69 4.35
C ARG A 227 52.41 18.65 4.22
N GLU A 228 51.75 17.56 4.63
CA GLU A 228 50.32 17.35 4.40
C GLU A 228 49.56 16.76 5.60
N ASN A 229 50.13 16.87 6.82
CA ASN A 229 49.62 16.27 8.05
C ASN A 229 48.14 16.59 8.30
N ALA A 230 47.28 15.64 7.94
CA ALA A 230 45.87 15.61 8.32
C ALA A 230 45.54 14.17 8.72
N ALA A 231 45.27 13.93 10.00
CA ALA A 231 45.00 12.58 10.51
C ALA A 231 43.88 11.88 9.72
N VAL A 232 42.89 12.65 9.26
CA VAL A 232 41.78 12.20 8.41
C VAL A 232 42.26 11.55 7.12
N LYS A 233 43.26 12.14 6.44
CA LYS A 233 43.83 11.57 5.21
C LYS A 233 44.58 10.28 5.48
N GLU A 234 45.38 10.23 6.54
CA GLU A 234 46.18 9.06 6.87
C GLU A 234 45.31 7.83 7.19
N PHE A 235 44.24 8.02 7.97
CA PHE A 235 43.27 6.94 8.22
C PHE A 235 42.62 6.44 6.93
N HIS A 236 42.25 7.35 6.02
CA HIS A 236 41.68 7.01 4.72
C HIS A 236 42.67 6.23 3.84
N TYR A 237 43.92 6.69 3.74
CA TYR A 237 44.96 6.06 2.95
C TYR A 237 45.35 4.68 3.45
N ALA A 238 45.51 4.51 4.77
CA ALA A 238 45.75 3.19 5.36
C ALA A 238 44.56 2.22 5.13
N SER A 239 43.32 2.75 5.14
CA SER A 239 42.12 1.96 4.84
C SER A 239 42.05 1.54 3.38
N PHE A 240 42.47 2.39 2.44
CA PHE A 240 42.60 2.03 1.03
C PHE A 240 43.70 0.97 0.82
N ALA A 241 44.86 1.14 1.45
CA ALA A 241 45.92 0.13 1.41
C ALA A 241 45.46 -1.22 1.95
N LEU A 242 44.60 -1.24 2.98
CA LEU A 242 44.03 -2.49 3.49
C LEU A 242 43.07 -3.11 2.48
N TYR A 243 42.27 -2.30 1.78
CA TYR A 243 41.41 -2.78 0.69
C TYR A 243 42.21 -3.44 -0.43
N GLU A 244 43.33 -2.86 -0.83
CA GLU A 244 44.25 -3.48 -1.80
C GLU A 244 44.80 -4.80 -1.27
N ALA A 245 45.26 -4.82 -0.01
CA ALA A 245 45.79 -6.03 0.63
C ALA A 245 44.74 -7.16 0.68
N VAL A 246 43.50 -6.86 1.07
CA VAL A 246 42.39 -7.81 1.10
C VAL A 246 42.08 -8.32 -0.31
N SER A 247 42.14 -7.46 -1.32
CA SER A 247 41.91 -7.85 -2.72
C SER A 247 43.02 -8.73 -3.29
N ALA A 248 44.25 -8.59 -2.80
CA ALA A 248 45.40 -9.40 -3.17
C ALA A 248 45.41 -10.79 -2.48
N GLY A 249 44.78 -10.90 -1.30
CA GLY A 249 44.56 -12.17 -0.61
C GLY A 249 44.88 -12.13 0.88
N VAL A 250 44.42 -13.15 1.61
CA VAL A 250 44.59 -13.28 3.06
C VAL A 250 46.07 -13.31 3.47
N GLY A 251 46.40 -12.53 4.50
CA GLY A 251 47.76 -12.39 5.02
C GLY A 251 48.64 -11.43 4.20
N THR A 252 48.08 -10.69 3.25
CA THR A 252 48.84 -9.71 2.47
C THR A 252 49.05 -8.42 3.26
N ILE A 253 50.19 -7.77 3.07
CA ILE A 253 50.47 -6.43 3.58
C ILE A 253 50.71 -5.52 2.38
N SER A 254 50.03 -4.38 2.31
CA SER A 254 50.18 -3.39 1.24
C SER A 254 50.46 -2.00 1.79
N SER A 255 51.31 -1.25 1.08
CA SER A 255 51.57 0.17 1.33
C SER A 255 50.64 1.04 0.49
N PHE A 256 50.19 2.17 1.03
CA PHE A 256 49.45 3.16 0.24
C PHE A 256 50.26 3.68 -0.95
N SER A 257 49.61 3.77 -2.13
CA SER A 257 50.16 4.41 -3.32
C SER A 257 49.14 5.37 -3.94
N SER A 258 49.50 6.66 -4.01
CA SER A 258 48.64 7.70 -4.61
C SER A 258 48.26 7.41 -6.07
N ALA A 259 49.18 6.85 -6.86
CA ALA A 259 48.90 6.52 -8.26
C ALA A 259 47.86 5.40 -8.41
N VAL A 260 47.88 4.41 -7.51
CA VAL A 260 46.91 3.31 -7.52
C VAL A 260 45.56 3.77 -6.97
N TYR A 261 45.58 4.61 -5.94
CA TYR A 261 44.38 5.24 -5.38
C TYR A 261 43.58 5.98 -6.46
N GLU A 262 44.21 6.85 -7.25
CA GLU A 262 43.50 7.61 -8.29
C GLU A 262 42.84 6.72 -9.35
N LEU A 263 43.43 5.56 -9.65
CA LEU A 263 42.88 4.60 -10.62
C LEU A 263 41.70 3.79 -10.06
N GLN A 264 41.70 3.49 -8.75
CA GLN A 264 40.74 2.57 -8.12
C GLN A 264 39.76 3.25 -7.15
N LYS A 265 39.86 4.56 -6.91
CA LYS A 265 39.06 5.28 -5.90
C LYS A 265 37.55 5.07 -6.04
N ASN A 266 37.03 4.93 -7.25
CA ASN A 266 35.60 4.70 -7.49
C ASN A 266 35.16 3.29 -7.06
N ASP A 267 35.97 2.26 -7.37
CA ASP A 267 35.70 0.88 -6.95
C ASP A 267 35.84 0.74 -5.44
N TYR A 268 36.84 1.40 -4.86
CA TYR A 268 37.01 1.50 -3.41
C TYR A 268 35.79 2.12 -2.73
N ARG A 269 35.33 3.29 -3.21
CA ARG A 269 34.11 3.96 -2.71
C ARG A 269 32.88 3.06 -2.81
N ARG A 270 32.75 2.30 -3.90
CA ARG A 270 31.64 1.35 -4.08
C ARG A 270 31.66 0.22 -3.04
N VAL A 271 32.84 -0.35 -2.77
CA VAL A 271 33.03 -1.40 -1.73
C VAL A 271 32.74 -0.85 -0.34
N GLN A 272 33.22 0.35 -0.07
CA GLN A 272 32.91 1.11 1.11
C GLN A 272 31.39 1.24 1.29
N ASN A 273 30.68 1.82 0.31
CA ASN A 273 29.23 2.03 0.39
C ASN A 273 28.48 0.72 0.64
N PHE A 274 28.96 -0.38 0.07
CA PHE A 274 28.37 -1.71 0.27
C PHE A 274 28.45 -2.14 1.74
N PHE A 275 29.64 -2.09 2.35
CA PHE A 275 29.80 -2.44 3.77
C PHE A 275 28.99 -1.50 4.67
N HIS A 276 28.90 -0.21 4.33
CA HIS A 276 28.05 0.71 5.07
C HIS A 276 26.58 0.29 5.05
N VAL A 277 26.02 0.01 3.86
CA VAL A 277 24.63 -0.41 3.72
C VAL A 277 24.36 -1.64 4.56
N LEU A 278 25.27 -2.62 4.51
CA LEU A 278 25.13 -3.89 5.21
C LEU A 278 25.24 -3.74 6.74
N ASP A 279 26.34 -3.17 7.21
CA ASP A 279 26.66 -3.09 8.64
C ASP A 279 25.73 -2.11 9.39
N ARG A 280 25.13 -1.15 8.69
CA ARG A 280 24.15 -0.21 9.25
C ARG A 280 22.70 -0.59 8.97
N ASN A 281 22.45 -1.73 8.35
CA ASN A 281 21.11 -2.14 7.94
C ASN A 281 20.37 -1.00 7.19
N SER A 282 21.06 -0.28 6.30
CA SER A 282 20.52 0.89 5.57
C SER A 282 19.75 0.48 4.32
N PHE A 283 18.97 -0.59 4.47
CA PHE A 283 18.06 -1.08 3.46
C PHE A 283 16.73 -0.35 3.54
N MET A 284 16.15 -0.10 2.38
CA MET A 284 14.77 0.36 2.23
C MET A 284 13.97 -0.71 1.50
N TYR A 285 12.66 -0.73 1.69
CA TYR A 285 11.79 -1.67 0.99
C TYR A 285 10.70 -0.93 0.25
N TYR A 286 10.53 -1.28 -1.01
CA TYR A 286 9.42 -0.83 -1.83
C TYR A 286 8.47 -2.00 -2.01
N PHE A 287 7.18 -1.71 -1.99
CA PHE A 287 6.13 -2.71 -2.06
C PHE A 287 5.40 -2.59 -3.39
N GLN A 288 5.35 -3.69 -4.13
CA GLN A 288 4.60 -3.74 -5.38
C GLN A 288 3.34 -4.59 -5.18
N PRO A 289 2.15 -4.09 -5.54
CA PRO A 289 0.92 -4.85 -5.35
C PRO A 289 0.82 -6.01 -6.36
N ILE A 290 0.37 -7.14 -5.86
CA ILE A 290 -0.06 -8.32 -6.61
C ILE A 290 -1.59 -8.34 -6.56
N VAL A 291 -2.24 -8.34 -7.72
CA VAL A 291 -3.70 -8.21 -7.82
C VAL A 291 -4.36 -9.49 -8.31
N SER A 292 -5.56 -9.77 -7.82
CA SER A 292 -6.35 -10.89 -8.30
C SER A 292 -6.84 -10.64 -9.72
N ALA A 293 -6.65 -11.63 -10.59
CA ALA A 293 -7.21 -11.61 -11.93
C ALA A 293 -8.74 -11.62 -11.94
N ARG A 294 -9.41 -11.97 -10.83
CA ARG A 294 -10.87 -12.08 -10.76
C ARG A 294 -11.58 -10.74 -10.63
N ASP A 295 -11.12 -9.90 -9.69
CA ASP A 295 -11.83 -8.69 -9.28
C ASP A 295 -10.92 -7.43 -9.20
N GLY A 296 -9.64 -7.59 -9.55
CA GLY A 296 -8.62 -6.56 -9.46
C GLY A 296 -8.34 -6.09 -8.03
N SER A 297 -8.80 -6.82 -7.01
CA SER A 297 -8.45 -6.53 -5.61
C SER A 297 -6.99 -6.86 -5.35
N ILE A 298 -6.35 -6.11 -4.44
CA ILE A 298 -4.96 -6.40 -4.05
C ILE A 298 -4.94 -7.65 -3.18
N PHE A 299 -4.34 -8.71 -3.71
CA PHE A 299 -4.16 -10.01 -3.08
C PHE A 299 -2.96 -10.00 -2.13
N ALA A 300 -1.84 -9.42 -2.57
CA ALA A 300 -0.60 -9.41 -1.81
C ALA A 300 0.30 -8.23 -2.22
N TYR A 301 1.46 -8.12 -1.57
CA TYR A 301 2.56 -7.26 -2.00
C TYR A 301 3.84 -8.05 -2.07
N GLU A 302 4.71 -7.73 -3.02
CA GLU A 302 6.10 -8.15 -2.99
C GLU A 302 6.96 -7.08 -2.34
N ALA A 303 7.78 -7.48 -1.37
CA ALA A 303 8.78 -6.62 -0.73
C ALA A 303 10.09 -6.64 -1.54
N LEU A 304 10.40 -5.49 -2.13
CA LEU A 304 11.56 -5.32 -3.00
C LEU A 304 12.62 -4.46 -2.31
N MET A 305 13.78 -5.06 -2.02
CA MET A 305 14.92 -4.38 -1.42
C MET A 305 15.39 -3.21 -2.30
N ARG A 306 15.67 -2.09 -1.67
CA ARG A 306 16.20 -0.85 -2.25
C ARG A 306 17.28 -0.30 -1.32
N THR A 307 18.08 0.58 -1.90
CA THR A 307 19.07 1.39 -1.19
C THR A 307 18.85 2.85 -1.51
N ASP A 308 19.32 3.70 -0.60
CA ASP A 308 19.37 5.12 -0.86
C ASP A 308 20.24 5.39 -2.10
N LYS A 309 19.72 6.22 -3.02
CA LYS A 309 20.41 6.62 -4.24
C LYS A 309 21.78 7.23 -3.96
N LYS A 310 21.99 7.83 -2.78
CA LYS A 310 23.29 8.40 -2.37
C LYS A 310 24.42 7.36 -2.38
N PHE A 311 24.11 6.07 -2.18
CA PHE A 311 25.13 5.02 -2.19
C PHE A 311 25.52 4.55 -3.59
N GLY A 312 24.73 4.86 -4.63
CA GLY A 312 25.01 4.48 -6.01
C GLY A 312 25.05 2.97 -6.26
N LEU A 313 24.47 2.17 -5.38
CA LEU A 313 24.44 0.71 -5.44
C LEU A 313 23.05 0.22 -5.79
N SER A 314 22.91 -0.60 -6.82
CA SER A 314 21.65 -1.31 -7.10
C SER A 314 21.50 -2.54 -6.18
N PRO A 315 20.26 -3.04 -5.97
CA PRO A 315 20.04 -4.27 -5.21
C PRO A 315 20.86 -5.46 -5.72
N LEU A 316 20.92 -5.64 -7.05
CA LEU A 316 21.73 -6.70 -7.67
C LEU A 316 23.22 -6.54 -7.35
N GLN A 317 23.76 -5.32 -7.44
CA GLN A 317 25.16 -5.08 -7.09
C GLN A 317 25.46 -5.41 -5.62
N ILE A 318 24.50 -5.22 -4.72
CA ILE A 318 24.65 -5.54 -3.30
C ILE A 318 24.67 -7.05 -3.10
N ILE A 319 23.75 -7.78 -3.74
CA ILE A 319 23.70 -9.24 -3.68
C ILE A 319 25.01 -9.83 -4.25
N ASP A 320 25.46 -9.37 -5.42
CA ASP A 320 26.72 -9.81 -6.04
C ASP A 320 27.93 -9.55 -5.12
N MET A 321 27.97 -8.39 -4.49
CA MET A 321 29.06 -8.04 -3.57
C MET A 321 28.97 -8.83 -2.27
N ALA A 322 27.78 -9.07 -1.74
CA ALA A 322 27.59 -9.92 -0.57
C ALA A 322 27.99 -11.37 -0.85
N ALA A 323 27.69 -11.91 -2.03
CA ALA A 323 28.20 -13.22 -2.45
C ALA A 323 29.74 -13.22 -2.51
N LYS A 324 30.33 -12.19 -3.11
CA LYS A 324 31.80 -12.05 -3.21
C LYS A 324 32.49 -11.92 -1.84
N TYR A 325 31.87 -11.23 -0.89
CA TYR A 325 32.43 -10.94 0.43
C TYR A 325 31.92 -11.87 1.54
N ASP A 326 31.18 -12.92 1.18
CA ASP A 326 30.60 -13.90 2.10
C ASP A 326 29.71 -13.28 3.19
N ARG A 327 28.83 -12.37 2.76
CA ARG A 327 27.89 -11.60 3.59
C ARG A 327 26.44 -11.71 3.12
N LEU A 328 26.10 -12.78 2.37
CA LEU A 328 24.71 -13.03 1.95
C LEU A 328 23.79 -13.26 3.15
N TYR A 329 24.31 -13.86 4.22
CA TYR A 329 23.61 -14.03 5.49
C TYR A 329 23.07 -12.70 6.06
N ASP A 330 23.86 -11.63 5.99
CA ASP A 330 23.45 -10.33 6.52
C ASP A 330 22.29 -9.73 5.72
N ILE A 331 22.24 -9.99 4.41
CA ILE A 331 21.11 -9.57 3.56
C ILE A 331 19.86 -10.35 3.95
N GLU A 332 19.96 -11.68 4.06
CA GLU A 332 18.84 -12.55 4.43
C GLU A 332 18.28 -12.13 5.80
N HIS A 333 19.17 -11.97 6.78
CA HIS A 333 18.84 -11.54 8.13
C HIS A 333 18.16 -10.17 8.14
N ALA A 334 18.78 -9.16 7.51
CA ALA A 334 18.22 -7.82 7.44
C ALA A 334 16.85 -7.81 6.72
N THR A 335 16.70 -8.56 5.63
CA THR A 335 15.47 -8.62 4.84
C THR A 335 14.33 -9.19 5.65
N MET A 336 14.54 -10.35 6.27
CA MET A 336 13.52 -11.00 7.08
C MET A 336 13.07 -10.12 8.26
N TYR A 337 14.00 -9.55 9.02
CA TYR A 337 13.65 -8.68 10.15
C TYR A 337 12.96 -7.38 9.74
N ASN A 338 13.49 -6.68 8.73
CA ASN A 338 12.95 -5.39 8.31
C ASN A 338 11.56 -5.52 7.70
N VAL A 339 11.34 -6.54 6.87
CA VAL A 339 10.06 -6.74 6.18
C VAL A 339 8.99 -7.23 7.15
N LEU A 340 9.34 -8.10 8.11
CA LEU A 340 8.41 -8.54 9.15
C LEU A 340 8.07 -7.42 10.15
N ASP A 341 9.00 -6.52 10.47
CA ASP A 341 8.70 -5.31 11.23
C ASP A 341 7.68 -4.43 10.50
N GLN A 342 7.80 -4.26 9.19
CA GLN A 342 6.80 -3.54 8.38
C GLN A 342 5.43 -4.23 8.40
N LEU A 343 5.39 -5.56 8.32
CA LEU A 343 4.17 -6.34 8.44
C LEU A 343 3.52 -6.17 9.82
N SER A 344 4.32 -6.24 10.89
CA SER A 344 3.89 -6.08 12.28
C SER A 344 3.30 -4.70 12.55
N LYS A 345 3.87 -3.64 11.96
CA LYS A 345 3.32 -2.28 12.06
C LYS A 345 2.00 -2.09 11.30
N ASN A 346 1.65 -3.01 10.40
CA ASN A 346 0.51 -2.88 9.47
C ASN A 346 -0.47 -4.07 9.52
N GLN A 347 -0.57 -4.80 10.64
CA GLN A 347 -1.38 -6.05 10.72
C GLN A 347 -2.83 -5.90 10.23
N SER A 348 -3.50 -4.80 10.58
CA SER A 348 -4.90 -4.56 10.18
C SER A 348 -5.07 -4.48 8.66
N PHE A 349 -4.07 -3.92 7.96
CA PHE A 349 -4.01 -3.81 6.52
C PHE A 349 -3.79 -5.18 5.84
N PHE A 350 -3.10 -6.10 6.52
CA PHE A 350 -2.81 -7.45 6.03
C PHE A 350 -3.84 -8.51 6.44
N LYS A 351 -4.98 -8.12 7.03
CA LYS A 351 -6.02 -9.07 7.46
C LYS A 351 -6.47 -10.04 6.36
N LYS A 352 -6.50 -9.60 5.11
CA LYS A 352 -6.86 -10.39 3.92
C LYS A 352 -5.78 -10.38 2.82
N ARG A 353 -4.56 -9.96 3.15
CA ARG A 353 -3.48 -9.76 2.17
C ARG A 353 -2.23 -10.49 2.62
N LYS A 354 -1.39 -10.89 1.68
CA LYS A 354 -0.11 -11.54 1.95
C LYS A 354 1.08 -10.62 1.63
N LEU A 355 2.24 -10.98 2.13
CA LEU A 355 3.51 -10.31 1.87
C LEU A 355 4.52 -11.34 1.35
N PHE A 356 4.96 -11.15 0.12
CA PHE A 356 5.95 -11.96 -0.55
C PHE A 356 7.34 -11.40 -0.25
N ILE A 357 8.28 -12.28 0.12
CA ILE A 357 9.64 -11.94 0.54
C ILE A 357 10.62 -12.84 -0.22
N ASN A 358 11.54 -12.23 -0.93
CA ASN A 358 12.65 -12.91 -1.59
C ASN A 358 13.60 -13.53 -0.54
N ALA A 359 13.96 -14.80 -0.71
CA ALA A 359 14.91 -15.50 0.16
C ALA A 359 16.12 -16.02 -0.62
N ILE A 360 17.26 -16.11 0.08
CA ILE A 360 18.54 -16.61 -0.42
C ILE A 360 18.81 -17.97 0.25
N PRO A 361 18.44 -19.10 -0.36
CA PRO A 361 18.40 -20.37 0.39
C PRO A 361 19.78 -20.92 0.75
N SER A 362 20.83 -20.45 0.07
CA SER A 362 22.22 -20.75 0.39
C SER A 362 22.73 -20.05 1.66
N SER A 363 21.95 -19.12 2.24
CA SER A 363 22.35 -18.32 3.41
C SER A 363 21.20 -18.12 4.39
N PHE A 364 20.48 -19.21 4.70
CA PHE A 364 19.35 -19.20 5.63
C PHE A 364 19.75 -18.84 7.07
N LEU A 365 18.79 -18.33 7.84
CA LEU A 365 18.97 -17.92 9.23
C LEU A 365 19.45 -19.05 10.15
N SER A 366 20.38 -18.73 11.05
CA SER A 366 20.81 -19.61 12.12
C SER A 366 19.64 -20.05 13.01
N ASP A 367 19.78 -21.17 13.73
CA ASP A 367 18.72 -21.65 14.63
C ASP A 367 18.35 -20.63 15.72
N ASN A 368 19.35 -19.89 16.21
CA ASN A 368 19.14 -18.84 17.20
C ASN A 368 18.34 -17.68 16.62
N ASP A 369 18.76 -17.17 15.46
CA ASP A 369 18.11 -16.02 14.82
C ASP A 369 16.72 -16.37 14.31
N TRP A 370 16.52 -17.61 13.83
CA TRP A 370 15.20 -18.12 13.48
C TRP A 370 14.28 -18.18 14.70
N THR A 371 14.78 -18.68 15.84
CA THR A 371 14.01 -18.76 17.08
C THR A 371 13.63 -17.38 17.60
N GLU A 372 14.56 -16.42 17.53
CA GLU A 372 14.29 -15.03 17.87
C GLU A 372 13.23 -14.41 16.94
N LEU A 373 13.37 -14.63 15.63
CA LEU A 373 12.42 -14.15 14.63
C LEU A 373 11.02 -14.73 14.84
N MET A 374 10.90 -16.02 15.18
CA MET A 374 9.63 -16.65 15.53
C MET A 374 9.04 -16.12 16.84
N THR A 375 9.89 -15.82 17.83
CA THR A 375 9.44 -15.23 19.09
C THR A 375 8.83 -13.85 18.88
N ASN A 376 9.41 -13.06 17.97
CA ASN A 376 8.97 -11.70 17.69
C ASN A 376 7.82 -11.60 16.68
N TYR A 377 7.76 -12.49 15.69
CA TYR A 377 6.87 -12.36 14.52
C TYR A 377 6.10 -13.63 14.16
N GLY A 378 6.17 -14.70 14.95
CA GLY A 378 5.58 -16.01 14.62
C GLY A 378 4.10 -15.97 14.26
N GLU A 379 3.31 -15.08 14.88
CA GLU A 379 1.88 -14.91 14.57
C GLU A 379 1.60 -14.34 13.17
N LEU A 380 2.60 -13.69 12.55
CA LEU A 380 2.48 -13.05 11.25
C LEU A 380 2.90 -13.96 10.10
N MET A 381 3.54 -15.09 10.40
CA MET A 381 4.12 -16.00 9.42
C MET A 381 3.08 -16.61 8.47
N GLU A 382 1.82 -16.74 8.90
CA GLU A 382 0.72 -17.16 8.02
C GLU A 382 0.37 -16.14 6.91
N LYS A 383 0.87 -14.91 6.99
CA LYS A 383 0.72 -13.87 5.96
C LYS A 383 1.91 -13.78 5.02
N VAL A 384 2.98 -14.53 5.32
CA VAL A 384 4.24 -14.46 4.59
C VAL A 384 4.27 -15.53 3.52
N VAL A 385 4.75 -15.15 2.34
CA VAL A 385 5.09 -16.05 1.25
C VAL A 385 6.58 -15.90 0.97
N ILE A 386 7.34 -16.98 1.05
CA ILE A 386 8.78 -16.96 0.73
C ILE A 386 8.97 -17.29 -0.75
N GLU A 387 9.66 -16.41 -1.46
CA GLU A 387 10.01 -16.60 -2.87
C GLU A 387 11.39 -17.24 -2.99
N LEU A 388 11.47 -18.34 -3.73
CA LEU A 388 12.70 -19.09 -3.98
C LEU A 388 13.01 -19.07 -5.47
N THR A 389 14.23 -18.68 -5.84
CA THR A 389 14.64 -18.63 -7.25
C THR A 389 14.86 -20.02 -7.86
N GLU A 390 14.63 -20.14 -9.16
CA GLU A 390 14.81 -21.38 -9.94
C GLU A 390 16.24 -21.94 -9.87
N GLN A 391 17.25 -21.12 -9.58
CA GLN A 391 18.68 -21.49 -9.60
C GLN A 391 19.33 -21.60 -8.22
N THR A 392 18.54 -21.89 -7.19
CA THR A 392 19.07 -22.06 -5.84
C THR A 392 20.23 -23.09 -5.78
N ASP A 393 21.45 -22.62 -5.51
CA ASP A 393 22.65 -23.44 -5.27
C ASP A 393 22.72 -23.85 -3.79
N THR A 394 22.01 -24.90 -3.41
CA THR A 394 21.98 -25.43 -2.02
C THR A 394 21.89 -26.95 -2.03
N SER A 395 22.48 -27.61 -1.03
CA SER A 395 22.39 -29.06 -0.88
C SER A 395 20.94 -29.51 -0.66
N ASP A 396 20.59 -30.70 -1.14
CA ASP A 396 19.24 -31.27 -0.99
C ASP A 396 18.82 -31.37 0.50
N GLU A 397 19.77 -31.58 1.42
CA GLU A 397 19.53 -31.68 2.86
C GLU A 397 19.19 -30.32 3.49
N ASN A 398 19.96 -29.27 3.20
CA ASN A 398 19.72 -27.93 3.73
C ASN A 398 18.41 -27.36 3.21
N LEU A 399 18.08 -27.64 1.97
CA LEU A 399 16.84 -27.20 1.36
C LEU A 399 15.62 -27.92 1.95
N ALA A 400 15.71 -29.23 2.18
CA ALA A 400 14.65 -29.98 2.86
C ALA A 400 14.44 -29.49 4.31
N PHE A 401 15.53 -29.15 5.01
CA PHE A 401 15.46 -28.54 6.34
C PHE A 401 14.74 -27.20 6.32
N LEU A 402 15.09 -26.30 5.39
CA LEU A 402 14.41 -25.02 5.21
C LEU A 402 12.91 -25.20 4.93
N ILE A 403 12.56 -26.06 3.98
CA ILE A 403 11.15 -26.33 3.61
C ILE A 403 10.36 -26.83 4.81
N ASN A 404 10.91 -27.78 5.59
CA ASN A 404 10.24 -28.29 6.78
C ASN A 404 10.02 -27.18 7.82
N ARG A 405 11.03 -26.34 8.04
CA ARG A 405 10.96 -25.19 8.95
C ARG A 405 9.89 -24.19 8.54
N LEU A 406 9.75 -23.89 7.24
CA LEU A 406 8.69 -23.02 6.72
C LEU A 406 7.30 -23.64 6.89
N LYS A 407 7.16 -24.94 6.58
CA LYS A 407 5.90 -25.69 6.73
C LYS A 407 5.40 -25.76 8.17
N GLU A 408 6.29 -25.96 9.14
CA GLU A 408 5.94 -25.96 10.58
C GLU A 408 5.30 -24.65 11.03
N GLN A 409 5.69 -23.54 10.42
CA GLN A 409 5.19 -22.19 10.72
C GLN A 409 4.05 -21.74 9.80
N LYS A 410 3.53 -22.65 8.96
CA LYS A 410 2.48 -22.39 7.96
C LYS A 410 2.85 -21.24 7.01
N VAL A 411 4.14 -21.07 6.75
CA VAL A 411 4.65 -20.14 5.75
C VAL A 411 4.44 -20.76 4.39
N GLU A 412 3.87 -20.00 3.47
CA GLU A 412 3.68 -20.44 2.10
C GLU A 412 4.92 -20.12 1.26
N MET A 413 5.03 -20.78 0.11
CA MET A 413 6.18 -20.66 -0.78
C MET A 413 5.76 -20.36 -2.21
N ALA A 414 6.59 -19.58 -2.89
CA ALA A 414 6.52 -19.30 -4.32
C ALA A 414 7.83 -19.71 -5.01
N ILE A 415 7.74 -20.21 -6.24
CA ILE A 415 8.93 -20.34 -7.10
C ILE A 415 8.99 -19.12 -8.02
N ASP A 416 10.12 -18.44 -7.98
CA ASP A 416 10.42 -17.24 -8.75
C ASP A 416 11.18 -17.54 -10.06
N ASP A 417 11.08 -16.63 -11.03
CA ASP A 417 11.71 -16.69 -12.35
C ASP A 417 11.42 -17.97 -13.16
N TYR A 418 10.23 -18.56 -12.99
CA TYR A 418 9.91 -19.85 -13.58
C TYR A 418 9.91 -19.79 -15.12
N GLY A 419 10.77 -20.59 -15.75
CA GLY A 419 10.82 -20.78 -17.20
C GLY A 419 12.06 -20.25 -17.91
N THR A 420 13.04 -19.76 -17.15
CA THR A 420 14.32 -19.24 -17.65
C THR A 420 15.43 -20.32 -17.74
N GLY A 421 15.20 -21.54 -17.22
CA GLY A 421 16.18 -22.64 -17.14
C GLY A 421 15.72 -24.03 -17.64
N TYR A 422 16.62 -25.02 -17.55
CA TYR A 422 16.36 -26.43 -17.89
C TYR A 422 16.09 -27.27 -16.62
N SER A 423 14.89 -27.86 -16.56
CA SER A 423 14.44 -28.95 -15.64
C SER A 423 13.70 -28.51 -14.35
N ASN A 424 12.46 -28.03 -14.50
CA ASN A 424 11.65 -27.44 -13.42
C ASN A 424 10.63 -28.35 -12.70
N THR A 425 10.26 -29.49 -13.27
CA THR A 425 9.19 -30.33 -12.68
C THR A 425 9.63 -31.03 -11.40
N SER A 426 10.91 -31.38 -11.27
CA SER A 426 11.44 -32.01 -10.05
C SER A 426 11.39 -31.09 -8.84
N ARG A 427 11.58 -29.77 -9.03
CA ARG A 427 11.54 -28.76 -7.97
C ARG A 427 10.11 -28.47 -7.51
N LEU A 428 9.16 -28.39 -8.44
CA LEU A 428 7.72 -28.32 -8.12
C LEU A 428 7.28 -29.42 -7.16
N ILE A 429 7.72 -30.66 -7.41
CA ILE A 429 7.41 -31.83 -6.56
C ILE A 429 8.12 -31.73 -5.20
N ARG A 430 9.37 -31.24 -5.17
CA ARG A 430 10.17 -31.17 -3.93
C ARG A 430 9.73 -30.04 -3.00
N TYR A 431 9.42 -28.87 -3.56
CA TYR A 431 9.14 -27.66 -2.78
C TYR A 431 7.70 -27.60 -2.35
N ASP A 432 6.77 -28.22 -3.10
CA ASP A 432 5.34 -28.18 -2.80
C ASP A 432 4.84 -26.73 -2.55
N PRO A 433 5.14 -25.80 -3.49
CA PRO A 433 4.81 -24.39 -3.33
C PRO A 433 3.30 -24.16 -3.46
N GLN A 434 2.84 -22.96 -3.11
CA GLN A 434 1.45 -22.53 -3.34
C GLN A 434 1.35 -21.64 -4.58
N TYR A 435 2.46 -20.98 -4.96
CA TYR A 435 2.50 -20.02 -6.05
C TYR A 435 3.64 -20.31 -7.04
N ILE A 436 3.40 -19.99 -8.30
CA ILE A 436 4.43 -19.95 -9.35
C ILE A 436 4.42 -18.58 -9.99
N LYS A 437 5.59 -17.95 -10.03
CA LYS A 437 5.80 -16.65 -10.65
C LYS A 437 6.39 -16.89 -12.03
N LEU A 438 5.64 -16.53 -13.07
CA LEU A 438 6.10 -16.61 -14.45
C LEU A 438 6.95 -15.39 -14.77
N ASP A 439 8.22 -15.62 -15.11
CA ASP A 439 9.18 -14.57 -15.43
C ASP A 439 8.67 -13.65 -16.56
N HIS A 440 9.08 -12.39 -16.51
CA HIS A 440 8.78 -11.38 -17.51
C HIS A 440 9.14 -11.82 -18.94
N SER A 441 10.17 -12.64 -19.16
CA SER A 441 10.52 -13.15 -20.50
C SER A 441 9.44 -14.05 -21.12
N LEU A 442 8.57 -14.67 -20.31
CA LEU A 442 7.42 -15.44 -20.77
C LEU A 442 6.17 -14.58 -21.00
N ILE A 443 6.14 -13.39 -20.42
CA ILE A 443 5.00 -12.47 -20.46
C ILE A 443 5.17 -11.43 -21.57
N SER A 444 6.38 -10.91 -21.72
CA SER A 444 6.70 -9.84 -22.67
C SER A 444 6.37 -10.25 -24.11
N GLY A 445 5.46 -9.52 -24.74
CA GLY A 445 5.06 -9.76 -26.14
C GLY A 445 4.21 -11.02 -26.37
N ILE A 446 3.60 -11.59 -25.32
CA ILE A 446 2.66 -12.74 -25.42
C ILE A 446 1.41 -12.43 -26.25
N ASP A 447 1.11 -11.15 -26.45
CA ASP A 447 0.01 -10.66 -27.26
C ASP A 447 0.24 -10.85 -28.76
N THR A 448 1.48 -10.72 -29.23
CA THR A 448 1.84 -10.87 -30.65
C THR A 448 2.42 -12.25 -30.97
N ASN A 449 3.02 -12.93 -30.00
CA ASN A 449 3.68 -14.22 -30.21
C ASN A 449 2.75 -15.41 -29.87
N LEU A 450 2.04 -15.92 -30.88
CA LEU A 450 1.12 -17.06 -30.72
C LEU A 450 1.77 -18.34 -30.20
N LYS A 451 3.05 -18.57 -30.54
CA LYS A 451 3.79 -19.75 -30.05
C LYS A 451 4.06 -19.62 -28.56
N LEU A 452 4.54 -18.45 -28.12
CA LEU A 452 4.76 -18.14 -26.72
C LEU A 452 3.46 -18.27 -25.92
N ARG A 453 2.37 -17.67 -26.41
CA ARG A 453 1.03 -17.80 -25.79
C ARG A 453 0.59 -19.25 -25.59
N SER A 454 0.78 -20.10 -26.61
CA SER A 454 0.42 -21.52 -26.51
C SER A 454 1.25 -22.27 -25.48
N ILE A 455 2.55 -21.96 -25.36
CA ILE A 455 3.44 -22.54 -24.35
C ILE A 455 3.03 -22.10 -22.95
N VAL A 456 2.82 -20.80 -22.75
CA VAL A 456 2.42 -20.24 -21.44
C VAL A 456 1.06 -20.78 -21.00
N SER A 457 0.09 -20.90 -21.92
CA SER A 457 -1.22 -21.51 -21.61
C SER A 457 -1.08 -22.95 -21.12
N GLN A 458 -0.25 -23.78 -21.77
CA GLN A 458 -0.01 -25.17 -21.34
C GLN A 458 0.70 -25.22 -19.98
N LEU A 459 1.60 -24.27 -19.69
CA LEU A 459 2.24 -24.16 -18.39
C LEU A 459 1.22 -23.83 -17.30
N ILE A 460 0.32 -22.88 -17.54
CA ILE A 460 -0.74 -22.52 -16.60
C ILE A 460 -1.65 -23.72 -16.31
N ASP A 461 -2.12 -24.42 -17.35
CA ASP A 461 -2.95 -25.62 -17.20
C ASP A 461 -2.25 -26.70 -16.36
N MET A 462 -0.94 -26.87 -16.55
CA MET A 462 -0.13 -27.78 -15.75
C MET A 462 -0.05 -27.35 -14.28
N MET A 463 0.13 -26.05 -13.99
CA MET A 463 0.17 -25.54 -12.62
C MET A 463 -1.17 -25.74 -11.91
N HIS A 464 -2.28 -25.41 -12.57
CA HIS A 464 -3.62 -25.62 -12.04
C HIS A 464 -3.91 -27.09 -11.76
N SER A 465 -3.44 -28.00 -12.61
CA SER A 465 -3.58 -29.45 -12.40
C SER A 465 -2.85 -29.95 -11.15
N ASN A 466 -1.89 -29.19 -10.64
CA ASN A 466 -1.16 -29.47 -9.39
C ASN A 466 -1.66 -28.61 -8.21
N GLY A 467 -2.74 -27.84 -8.37
CA GLY A 467 -3.32 -27.01 -7.31
C GLY A 467 -2.53 -25.73 -7.00
N LEU A 468 -1.68 -25.28 -7.92
CA LEU A 468 -0.83 -24.10 -7.78
C LEU A 468 -1.51 -22.86 -8.36
N LEU A 469 -1.29 -21.69 -7.75
CA LEU A 469 -1.72 -20.40 -8.29
C LEU A 469 -0.62 -19.78 -9.14
N VAL A 470 -0.99 -19.24 -10.29
CA VAL A 470 -0.03 -18.61 -11.23
C VAL A 470 -0.07 -17.10 -11.11
N LEU A 471 1.09 -16.52 -10.78
CA LEU A 471 1.38 -15.09 -10.83
C LEU A 471 2.12 -14.76 -12.13
N ALA A 472 1.52 -13.93 -12.98
CA ALA A 472 2.20 -13.38 -14.15
C ALA A 472 2.93 -12.10 -13.79
N GLU A 473 4.26 -12.11 -13.96
CA GLU A 473 5.12 -10.99 -13.58
C GLU A 473 5.51 -10.09 -14.75
N GLY A 474 5.76 -8.82 -14.46
CA GLY A 474 6.18 -7.87 -15.47
C GLY A 474 5.09 -7.54 -16.50
N VAL A 475 3.81 -7.53 -16.11
CA VAL A 475 2.75 -7.04 -17.02
C VAL A 475 2.94 -5.55 -17.30
N GLU A 476 3.30 -5.18 -18.53
CA GLU A 476 3.62 -3.80 -18.93
C GLU A 476 2.54 -3.14 -19.80
N THR A 477 1.71 -3.94 -20.48
CA THR A 477 0.68 -3.46 -21.41
C THR A 477 -0.73 -4.01 -21.12
N GLU A 478 -1.75 -3.33 -21.66
CA GLU A 478 -3.15 -3.79 -21.59
C GLU A 478 -3.36 -5.08 -22.40
N GLU A 479 -2.66 -5.19 -23.52
CA GLU A 479 -2.71 -6.31 -24.45
C GLU A 479 -2.18 -7.60 -23.81
N GLU A 480 -1.07 -7.52 -23.09
CA GLU A 480 -0.54 -8.63 -22.28
C GLU A 480 -1.54 -9.04 -21.20
N LEU A 481 -2.07 -8.08 -20.43
CA LEU A 481 -3.08 -8.32 -19.40
C LEU A 481 -4.29 -9.08 -19.94
N LYS A 482 -4.80 -8.66 -21.10
CA LYS A 482 -5.94 -9.29 -21.77
C LYS A 482 -5.63 -10.75 -22.13
N VAL A 483 -4.46 -11.01 -22.68
CA VAL A 483 -4.07 -12.36 -23.11
C VAL A 483 -3.87 -13.26 -21.90
N LEU A 484 -3.18 -12.79 -20.87
CA LEU A 484 -2.98 -13.53 -19.62
C LEU A 484 -4.29 -13.86 -18.93
N SER A 485 -5.25 -12.93 -18.95
CA SER A 485 -6.61 -13.18 -18.46
C SER A 485 -7.27 -14.32 -19.26
N ASN A 486 -7.18 -14.29 -20.60
CA ASN A 486 -7.77 -15.29 -21.50
C ASN A 486 -7.17 -16.70 -21.35
N ILE A 487 -5.92 -16.80 -20.93
CA ILE A 487 -5.27 -18.08 -20.63
C ILE A 487 -5.31 -18.41 -19.13
N HIS A 488 -6.18 -17.72 -18.39
CA HIS A 488 -6.54 -18.00 -16.99
C HIS A 488 -5.41 -17.88 -15.96
N ALA A 489 -4.48 -16.93 -16.13
CA ALA A 489 -3.57 -16.57 -15.04
C ALA A 489 -4.36 -16.04 -13.82
N ASP A 490 -3.91 -16.37 -12.60
CA ASP A 490 -4.66 -16.11 -11.37
C ASP A 490 -4.37 -14.76 -10.73
N LEU A 491 -3.11 -14.33 -10.83
CA LEU A 491 -2.59 -13.11 -10.20
C LEU A 491 -1.75 -12.31 -11.20
N PHE A 492 -1.76 -10.99 -11.07
CA PHE A 492 -0.98 -10.08 -11.91
C PHE A 492 -0.08 -9.16 -11.09
N GLN A 493 1.13 -8.95 -11.58
CA GLN A 493 2.06 -7.95 -11.10
C GLN A 493 2.81 -7.32 -12.27
N GLY A 494 3.02 -6.00 -12.24
CA GLY A 494 3.74 -5.30 -13.30
C GLY A 494 3.52 -3.80 -13.29
N PHE A 495 4.26 -3.08 -14.13
CA PHE A 495 4.18 -1.62 -14.20
C PHE A 495 2.86 -1.11 -14.77
N TYR A 496 2.17 -1.91 -15.59
CA TYR A 496 0.81 -1.58 -16.04
C TYR A 496 -0.16 -1.49 -14.85
N ILE A 497 0.02 -2.36 -13.85
CA ILE A 497 -0.81 -2.42 -12.64
C ILE A 497 -0.42 -1.31 -11.65
N SER A 498 0.83 -1.34 -11.20
CA SER A 498 1.44 -0.29 -10.38
C SER A 498 2.93 -0.54 -10.26
N ARG A 499 3.71 0.55 -10.27
CA ARG A 499 5.13 0.51 -9.89
C ARG A 499 5.30 0.24 -8.38
N PRO A 500 6.45 -0.31 -7.94
CA PRO A 500 6.79 -0.43 -6.52
C PRO A 500 6.83 0.94 -5.83
N LYS A 501 6.35 1.01 -4.58
CA LYS A 501 6.28 2.26 -3.79
C LYS A 501 6.84 2.06 -2.38
N PRO A 502 7.39 3.10 -1.71
CA PRO A 502 7.88 3.01 -0.34
C PRO A 502 6.78 2.87 0.73
N PHE A 503 5.52 2.67 0.32
CA PHE A 503 4.35 2.49 1.18
C PHE A 503 3.32 1.59 0.50
N PHE A 504 2.46 0.96 1.30
CA PHE A 504 1.38 0.12 0.78
C PHE A 504 0.20 0.98 0.25
N ILE A 505 -0.27 0.70 -0.95
CA ILE A 505 -1.46 1.34 -1.53
C ILE A 505 -2.71 0.54 -1.16
N ASN A 506 -3.85 1.16 -0.88
CA ASN A 506 -5.06 0.38 -0.53
C ASN A 506 -5.76 -0.26 -1.73
N GLU A 507 -5.61 0.35 -2.91
CA GLU A 507 -6.30 0.00 -4.13
C GLU A 507 -5.47 0.40 -5.35
N ILE A 508 -5.69 -0.29 -6.47
CA ILE A 508 -5.16 0.10 -7.77
C ILE A 508 -6.10 1.10 -8.46
N SER A 509 -5.67 1.70 -9.57
CA SER A 509 -6.55 2.62 -10.30
C SER A 509 -7.84 1.94 -10.75
N GLU A 510 -8.96 2.66 -10.67
CA GLU A 510 -10.28 2.16 -11.07
C GLU A 510 -10.30 1.70 -12.53
N ARG A 511 -9.60 2.41 -13.42
CA ARG A 511 -9.46 2.03 -14.83
C ARG A 511 -8.87 0.62 -14.98
N ILE A 512 -7.74 0.35 -14.31
CA ILE A 512 -7.05 -0.94 -14.39
C ILE A 512 -7.92 -2.04 -13.77
N ARG A 513 -8.54 -1.77 -12.61
CA ARG A 513 -9.44 -2.72 -11.95
C ARG A 513 -10.60 -3.11 -12.88
N SER A 514 -11.24 -2.14 -13.53
CA SER A 514 -12.32 -2.37 -14.48
C SER A 514 -11.87 -3.18 -15.70
N GLN A 515 -10.65 -2.98 -16.19
CA GLN A 515 -10.07 -3.77 -17.28
C GLN A 515 -9.84 -5.23 -16.86
N ILE A 516 -9.26 -5.47 -15.68
CA ILE A 516 -9.04 -6.83 -15.13
C ILE A 516 -10.37 -7.57 -15.04
N VAL A 517 -11.38 -6.94 -14.42
CA VAL A 517 -12.72 -7.52 -14.29
C VAL A 517 -13.31 -7.82 -15.66
N LYS A 518 -13.21 -6.89 -16.62
CA LYS A 518 -13.69 -7.12 -17.99
C LYS A 518 -13.03 -8.34 -18.63
N TYR A 519 -11.69 -8.44 -18.60
CA TYR A 519 -10.97 -9.50 -19.29
C TYR A 519 -11.10 -10.87 -18.62
N HIS A 520 -11.23 -10.93 -17.29
CA HIS A 520 -11.55 -12.18 -16.58
C HIS A 520 -12.87 -12.80 -17.05
N LEU A 521 -13.85 -11.95 -17.37
CA LEU A 521 -15.17 -12.38 -17.82
C LEU A 521 -15.19 -12.81 -19.26
N GLU A 522 -14.41 -12.13 -20.12
CA GLU A 522 -14.14 -12.60 -21.48
C GLU A 522 -13.50 -14.00 -21.45
N ALA A 523 -12.56 -14.24 -20.53
CA ALA A 523 -11.80 -15.47 -20.41
C ALA A 523 -12.60 -16.69 -19.94
N GLN A 524 -13.43 -16.56 -18.89
CA GLN A 524 -14.16 -17.66 -18.22
C GLN A 524 -15.22 -18.37 -19.10
N GLY A 525 -15.23 -18.18 -20.42
CA GLY A 525 -16.31 -18.66 -21.28
C GLY A 525 -17.64 -17.95 -21.01
N ASN A 526 -17.61 -16.87 -20.21
CA ASN A 526 -18.66 -15.85 -20.15
C ASN A 526 -18.55 -14.86 -21.32
N SER A 527 -17.85 -15.26 -22.39
CA SER A 527 -18.36 -15.04 -23.72
C SER A 527 -19.51 -16.03 -23.99
N GLY A 528 -20.70 -15.72 -23.47
CA GLY A 528 -21.74 -15.79 -24.49
C GLY A 528 -21.39 -14.76 -25.52
N LYS A 529 -21.70 -15.12 -26.75
CA LYS A 529 -21.78 -14.16 -27.84
C LYS A 529 -22.52 -12.92 -27.27
N ILE A 530 -21.93 -11.73 -27.33
CA ILE A 530 -22.65 -10.50 -26.95
C ILE A 530 -23.26 -9.96 -28.23
N TYR A 531 -24.56 -9.71 -28.20
CA TYR A 531 -25.25 -9.15 -29.34
C TYR A 531 -25.03 -7.65 -29.32
N HIS A 532 -24.33 -7.15 -30.34
CA HIS A 532 -24.05 -5.72 -30.50
C HIS A 532 -25.16 -5.09 -31.33
N ALA A 533 -26.02 -4.33 -30.67
CA ALA A 533 -27.05 -3.53 -31.29
C ALA A 533 -26.46 -2.15 -31.66
N ASP A 534 -25.95 -2.07 -32.90
CA ASP A 534 -25.19 -0.93 -33.41
C ASP A 534 -25.79 -0.34 -34.71
N SER A 535 -27.00 -0.76 -35.10
CA SER A 535 -27.68 -0.30 -36.33
C SER A 535 -28.21 1.14 -36.21
N GLU A 536 -28.22 1.89 -37.31
CA GLU A 536 -28.89 3.21 -37.39
C GLU A 536 -30.43 3.08 -37.43
N GLU A 537 -30.95 1.91 -37.82
CA GLU A 537 -32.39 1.62 -37.87
C GLU A 537 -32.88 0.89 -36.61
N LYS A 538 -34.20 0.87 -36.42
CA LYS A 538 -34.82 0.14 -35.32
C LYS A 538 -34.51 -1.36 -35.43
N GLU A 539 -33.91 -1.91 -34.39
CA GLU A 539 -33.54 -3.34 -34.34
C GLU A 539 -34.51 -4.13 -33.47
N ILE A 540 -35.02 -5.25 -33.99
CA ILE A 540 -35.95 -6.12 -33.27
C ILE A 540 -35.22 -7.42 -32.93
N ILE A 541 -35.02 -7.65 -31.63
CA ILE A 541 -34.26 -8.76 -31.08
C ILE A 541 -35.23 -9.70 -30.39
N LYS A 542 -35.28 -10.97 -30.82
CA LYS A 542 -36.02 -12.02 -30.12
C LYS A 542 -35.09 -12.77 -29.18
N LEU A 543 -35.47 -12.89 -27.91
CA LEU A 543 -34.67 -13.60 -26.91
C LEU A 543 -34.49 -15.09 -27.27
N SER A 544 -35.49 -15.72 -27.87
CA SER A 544 -35.42 -17.11 -28.37
C SER A 544 -34.24 -17.31 -29.33
N ASP A 545 -34.06 -16.37 -30.25
CA ASP A 545 -33.07 -16.44 -31.33
C ASP A 545 -31.67 -16.23 -30.74
N LEU A 546 -31.54 -15.28 -29.81
CA LEU A 546 -30.29 -15.05 -29.08
C LEU A 546 -29.85 -16.28 -28.26
N ILE A 547 -30.78 -16.92 -27.55
CA ILE A 547 -30.49 -18.14 -26.78
C ILE A 547 -30.06 -19.28 -27.72
N GLN A 548 -30.77 -19.47 -28.84
CA GLN A 548 -30.43 -20.50 -29.84
C GLN A 548 -29.04 -20.26 -30.44
N GLU A 549 -28.69 -19.00 -30.69
CA GLU A 549 -27.37 -18.59 -31.19
C GLU A 549 -26.29 -18.49 -30.10
N LYS A 550 -26.60 -18.89 -28.86
CA LYS A 550 -25.69 -18.92 -27.71
C LYS A 550 -25.14 -17.54 -27.31
N TYR A 551 -25.95 -16.49 -27.47
CA TYR A 551 -25.65 -15.20 -26.86
C TYR A 551 -25.93 -15.22 -25.35
N THR A 552 -25.17 -14.44 -24.58
CA THR A 552 -25.38 -14.26 -23.13
C THR A 552 -25.40 -12.79 -22.70
N GLY A 553 -25.51 -11.86 -23.65
CA GLY A 553 -25.64 -10.45 -23.32
C GLY A 553 -26.01 -9.62 -24.54
N VAL A 554 -26.52 -8.42 -24.29
CA VAL A 554 -26.83 -7.42 -25.32
C VAL A 554 -26.10 -6.14 -24.99
N PHE A 555 -25.36 -5.59 -25.95
CA PHE A 555 -24.69 -4.30 -25.85
C PHE A 555 -25.33 -3.32 -26.83
N ILE A 556 -25.73 -2.14 -26.36
CA ILE A 556 -26.43 -1.13 -27.16
C ILE A 556 -25.57 0.14 -27.25
N SER A 557 -25.25 0.58 -28.46
CA SER A 557 -24.31 1.69 -28.69
C SER A 557 -24.95 3.03 -29.07
N GLY A 558 -26.28 3.11 -29.16
CA GLY A 558 -27.04 4.37 -29.38
C GLY A 558 -28.26 4.28 -30.29
N CYS A 559 -28.85 3.09 -30.48
CA CYS A 559 -29.96 2.86 -31.42
C CYS A 559 -31.32 2.62 -30.73
N ASP A 560 -32.39 2.52 -31.52
CA ASP A 560 -33.73 2.14 -31.06
C ASP A 560 -33.87 0.61 -31.10
N VAL A 561 -33.95 -0.04 -29.94
CA VAL A 561 -33.93 -1.50 -29.82
C VAL A 561 -35.25 -2.00 -29.23
N GLU A 562 -35.83 -3.04 -29.80
CA GLU A 562 -36.98 -3.77 -29.24
C GLU A 562 -36.60 -5.21 -28.91
N ILE A 563 -36.62 -5.57 -27.63
CA ILE A 563 -36.37 -6.92 -27.15
C ILE A 563 -37.69 -7.61 -26.84
N ILE A 564 -37.94 -8.70 -27.56
CA ILE A 564 -39.18 -9.49 -27.47
C ILE A 564 -38.86 -10.84 -26.83
N GLY A 565 -39.54 -11.16 -25.74
CA GLY A 565 -39.56 -12.49 -25.13
C GLY A 565 -40.87 -13.25 -25.38
N GLU A 566 -40.93 -14.48 -24.90
CA GLU A 566 -42.14 -15.31 -24.91
C GLU A 566 -42.78 -15.35 -23.53
N ALA A 567 -44.10 -15.18 -23.48
CA ALA A 567 -44.84 -15.24 -22.23
C ALA A 567 -44.77 -16.67 -21.64
N GLY A 568 -44.16 -16.81 -20.46
CA GLY A 568 -44.02 -18.08 -19.76
C GLY A 568 -42.70 -18.82 -19.98
N MET A 569 -41.76 -18.26 -20.77
CA MET A 569 -40.39 -18.79 -20.82
C MET A 569 -39.66 -18.58 -19.48
N PRO A 570 -38.75 -19.52 -19.09
CA PRO A 570 -37.78 -19.26 -18.03
C PRO A 570 -36.93 -18.02 -18.36
N SER A 571 -36.43 -17.34 -17.33
CA SER A 571 -35.57 -16.18 -17.55
C SER A 571 -34.29 -16.58 -18.30
N ALA A 572 -33.91 -15.77 -19.28
CA ALA A 572 -32.69 -15.96 -20.05
C ALA A 572 -31.53 -15.19 -19.41
N ILE A 573 -30.37 -15.82 -19.22
CA ILE A 573 -29.15 -15.12 -18.78
C ILE A 573 -28.70 -14.20 -19.92
N MET A 574 -29.11 -12.94 -19.85
CA MET A 574 -28.97 -11.98 -20.96
C MET A 574 -28.89 -10.54 -20.45
N PRO A 575 -27.91 -10.18 -19.59
CA PRO A 575 -27.72 -8.81 -19.14
C PRO A 575 -27.60 -7.85 -20.33
N ILE A 576 -28.24 -6.69 -20.19
CA ILE A 576 -28.23 -5.61 -21.19
C ILE A 576 -27.29 -4.51 -20.70
N THR A 577 -26.40 -4.04 -21.57
CA THR A 577 -25.49 -2.92 -21.29
C THR A 577 -25.65 -1.83 -22.34
N VAL A 578 -25.80 -0.59 -21.90
CA VAL A 578 -25.86 0.59 -22.76
C VAL A 578 -24.52 1.32 -22.68
N LYS A 579 -23.98 1.72 -23.83
CA LYS A 579 -22.72 2.46 -23.93
C LYS A 579 -22.76 3.79 -23.18
N GLU A 580 -21.62 4.21 -22.64
CA GLU A 580 -21.43 5.52 -22.02
C GLU A 580 -21.77 6.66 -22.97
N GLY A 581 -22.45 7.69 -22.44
CA GLY A 581 -22.89 8.86 -23.21
C GLY A 581 -23.91 8.57 -24.32
N ALA A 582 -24.40 7.33 -24.47
CA ALA A 582 -25.35 6.98 -25.51
C ALA A 582 -26.76 7.52 -25.19
N GLU A 583 -27.49 7.90 -26.23
CA GLU A 583 -28.93 8.17 -26.16
C GLU A 583 -29.66 6.99 -26.82
N CYS A 584 -30.53 6.31 -26.08
CA CYS A 584 -31.10 5.03 -26.51
C CYS A 584 -32.59 4.93 -26.15
N ARG A 585 -33.37 4.29 -27.03
CA ARG A 585 -34.75 3.86 -26.75
C ARG A 585 -34.81 2.34 -26.75
N LEU A 586 -35.11 1.76 -25.59
CA LEU A 586 -35.20 0.32 -25.40
C LEU A 586 -36.66 -0.09 -25.17
N ARG A 587 -37.26 -0.91 -26.02
CA ARG A 587 -38.60 -1.47 -25.81
C ARG A 587 -38.50 -2.90 -25.29
N LEU A 588 -39.10 -3.18 -24.14
CA LEU A 588 -39.20 -4.52 -23.58
C LEU A 588 -40.64 -5.04 -23.76
N ARG A 589 -40.78 -6.18 -24.43
CA ARG A 589 -42.08 -6.84 -24.64
C ARG A 589 -42.04 -8.30 -24.21
N ASN A 590 -42.75 -8.63 -23.14
CA ASN A 590 -42.76 -9.97 -22.55
C ASN A 590 -41.35 -10.55 -22.27
N ALA A 591 -40.38 -9.70 -21.96
CA ALA A 591 -38.99 -10.07 -21.77
C ALA A 591 -38.73 -10.49 -20.32
N SER A 592 -38.21 -11.71 -20.11
CA SER A 592 -37.75 -12.22 -18.82
C SER A 592 -36.24 -12.40 -18.85
N ILE A 593 -35.51 -11.47 -18.24
CA ILE A 593 -34.05 -11.39 -18.27
C ILE A 593 -33.49 -11.72 -16.88
N GLU A 594 -32.49 -12.57 -16.86
CA GLU A 594 -31.72 -12.94 -15.67
C GLU A 594 -30.30 -12.39 -15.80
N SER A 595 -29.76 -11.88 -14.70
CA SER A 595 -28.33 -11.53 -14.59
C SER A 595 -27.56 -12.58 -13.78
N THR A 596 -26.24 -12.52 -13.86
CA THR A 596 -25.39 -13.26 -12.92
C THR A 596 -25.40 -12.59 -11.55
N LEU A 597 -25.36 -13.38 -10.47
CA LEU A 597 -25.41 -12.88 -9.08
C LEU A 597 -24.45 -11.70 -8.85
N GLY A 598 -24.95 -10.61 -8.28
CA GLY A 598 -24.16 -9.40 -8.02
C GLY A 598 -23.92 -8.50 -9.24
N ARG A 599 -24.63 -8.70 -10.35
CA ARG A 599 -24.61 -7.78 -11.50
C ARG A 599 -25.97 -7.19 -11.80
N PRO A 600 -26.04 -6.00 -12.42
CA PRO A 600 -27.29 -5.45 -12.92
C PRO A 600 -27.82 -6.30 -14.08
N ALA A 601 -29.15 -6.37 -14.23
CA ALA A 601 -29.78 -6.96 -15.40
C ALA A 601 -29.82 -5.96 -16.58
N LEU A 602 -29.88 -4.66 -16.28
CA LEU A 602 -29.72 -3.57 -17.24
C LEU A 602 -28.71 -2.56 -16.68
N SER A 603 -27.63 -2.30 -17.42
CA SER A 603 -26.58 -1.37 -17.01
C SER A 603 -26.53 -0.17 -17.96
N LEU A 604 -26.83 1.02 -17.45
CA LEU A 604 -26.62 2.26 -18.20
C LEU A 604 -25.14 2.68 -18.10
N GLY A 605 -24.60 3.26 -19.18
CA GLY A 605 -23.29 3.88 -19.14
C GLY A 605 -23.34 5.27 -18.49
N CYS A 606 -22.22 5.73 -17.94
CA CYS A 606 -22.10 7.08 -17.37
C CYS A 606 -22.51 8.15 -18.40
N GLY A 607 -23.32 9.12 -17.99
CA GLY A 607 -23.81 10.20 -18.87
C GLY A 607 -24.79 9.77 -19.98
N SER A 608 -25.23 8.51 -20.02
CA SER A 608 -26.20 8.04 -21.01
C SER A 608 -27.63 8.51 -20.71
N LYS A 609 -28.45 8.61 -21.76
CA LYS A 609 -29.88 8.95 -21.66
C LYS A 609 -30.70 7.81 -22.25
N VAL A 610 -31.41 7.07 -21.40
CA VAL A 610 -32.08 5.84 -21.81
C VAL A 610 -33.57 5.92 -21.49
N THR A 611 -34.40 5.76 -22.51
CA THR A 611 -35.84 5.58 -22.35
C THR A 611 -36.18 4.10 -22.52
N VAL A 612 -36.67 3.47 -21.46
CA VAL A 612 -37.11 2.07 -21.45
C VAL A 612 -38.64 2.04 -21.52
N ARG A 613 -39.19 1.54 -22.64
CA ARG A 613 -40.63 1.39 -22.82
C ARG A 613 -41.08 -0.06 -22.62
N VAL A 614 -41.94 -0.28 -21.63
CA VAL A 614 -42.40 -1.61 -21.22
C VAL A 614 -43.78 -1.91 -21.82
N SER A 615 -43.97 -3.14 -22.30
CA SER A 615 -45.28 -3.65 -22.74
C SER A 615 -45.42 -5.15 -22.41
N GLY A 616 -46.64 -5.61 -22.10
CA GLY A 616 -46.83 -7.00 -21.66
C GLY A 616 -46.23 -7.27 -20.28
N LYS A 617 -45.80 -8.51 -19.99
CA LYS A 617 -45.27 -8.91 -18.68
C LYS A 617 -43.76 -9.12 -18.71
N ASN A 618 -43.00 -8.23 -18.07
CA ASN A 618 -41.54 -8.23 -18.12
C ASN A 618 -40.93 -8.49 -16.74
N ARG A 619 -39.78 -9.16 -16.68
CA ARG A 619 -39.10 -9.53 -15.43
C ARG A 619 -37.59 -9.33 -15.57
N LEU A 620 -36.98 -8.73 -14.55
CA LEU A 620 -35.53 -8.66 -14.34
C LEU A 620 -35.21 -9.40 -13.05
N VAL A 621 -34.40 -10.46 -13.12
CA VAL A 621 -34.13 -11.36 -11.98
C VAL A 621 -32.61 -11.42 -11.73
N LYS A 622 -32.21 -11.58 -10.46
CA LYS A 622 -30.83 -11.58 -9.96
C LYS A 622 -30.05 -10.27 -10.14
N GLY A 623 -30.63 -9.27 -10.79
CA GLY A 623 -30.02 -7.96 -11.00
C GLY A 623 -31.06 -6.86 -11.23
N GLY A 624 -30.75 -5.64 -10.79
CA GLY A 624 -31.57 -4.45 -11.00
C GLY A 624 -31.18 -3.66 -12.26
N ILE A 625 -31.66 -2.41 -12.32
CA ILE A 625 -31.30 -1.44 -13.34
C ILE A 625 -30.27 -0.46 -12.75
N LEU A 626 -29.03 -0.52 -13.25
CA LEU A 626 -27.96 0.38 -12.82
C LEU A 626 -28.05 1.71 -13.58
N VAL A 627 -28.17 2.81 -12.83
CA VAL A 627 -28.21 4.20 -13.29
C VAL A 627 -27.05 4.95 -12.62
N PRO A 628 -25.84 4.92 -13.21
CA PRO A 628 -24.65 5.53 -12.61
C PRO A 628 -24.71 7.06 -12.64
N GLU A 629 -23.68 7.70 -12.09
CA GLU A 629 -23.54 9.16 -12.08
C GLU A 629 -23.79 9.77 -13.49
N LYS A 630 -24.49 10.92 -13.53
CA LYS A 630 -24.83 11.68 -14.75
C LYS A 630 -25.74 10.96 -15.75
N ALA A 631 -26.07 9.68 -15.55
CA ALA A 631 -27.02 8.98 -16.43
C ALA A 631 -28.46 9.45 -16.16
N GLU A 632 -29.32 9.34 -17.17
CA GLU A 632 -30.76 9.62 -17.07
C GLU A 632 -31.55 8.40 -17.54
N LEU A 633 -32.38 7.85 -16.65
CA LEU A 633 -33.31 6.78 -16.97
C LEU A 633 -34.75 7.32 -17.00
N THR A 634 -35.47 7.04 -18.08
CA THR A 634 -36.93 7.20 -18.16
C THR A 634 -37.57 5.83 -18.40
N LEU A 635 -38.40 5.36 -17.48
CA LEU A 635 -39.17 4.13 -17.62
C LEU A 635 -40.63 4.47 -17.93
N GLU A 636 -41.17 4.00 -19.06
CA GLU A 636 -42.53 4.32 -19.50
C GLU A 636 -43.30 3.11 -20.06
N GLY A 637 -44.62 3.22 -20.18
CA GLY A 637 -45.44 2.31 -20.99
C GLY A 637 -46.53 1.53 -20.25
N SER A 638 -47.26 0.73 -21.02
CA SER A 638 -48.52 0.07 -20.62
C SER A 638 -48.33 -1.44 -20.39
N GLY A 639 -47.31 -1.81 -19.62
CA GLY A 639 -47.06 -3.21 -19.27
C GLY A 639 -46.48 -3.33 -17.88
N SER A 640 -46.44 -4.54 -17.32
CA SER A 640 -45.89 -4.78 -15.99
C SER A 640 -44.38 -5.05 -16.05
N LEU A 641 -43.63 -4.55 -15.05
CA LEU A 641 -42.22 -4.85 -14.85
C LEU A 641 -41.97 -5.31 -13.42
N THR A 642 -41.40 -6.51 -13.26
CA THR A 642 -40.99 -7.04 -11.95
C THR A 642 -39.47 -7.12 -11.86
N ILE A 643 -38.85 -6.51 -10.85
CA ILE A 643 -37.40 -6.48 -10.63
C ILE A 643 -37.07 -7.16 -9.30
N ILE A 644 -36.30 -8.23 -9.34
CA ILE A 644 -35.92 -9.03 -8.16
C ILE A 644 -34.39 -9.15 -8.15
N PRO A 645 -33.66 -8.16 -7.60
CA PRO A 645 -32.21 -8.24 -7.47
C PRO A 645 -31.81 -9.21 -6.35
N GLU A 646 -30.74 -9.98 -6.57
CA GLU A 646 -30.21 -10.95 -5.59
C GLU A 646 -28.72 -10.70 -5.36
N SER A 647 -28.35 -10.13 -4.22
CA SER A 647 -26.95 -9.94 -3.79
C SER A 647 -26.87 -9.46 -2.34
N VAL A 648 -25.68 -9.49 -1.74
CA VAL A 648 -25.44 -8.98 -0.38
C VAL A 648 -25.71 -7.48 -0.29
N SER A 649 -25.27 -6.70 -1.29
CA SER A 649 -25.76 -5.34 -1.50
C SER A 649 -26.47 -5.29 -2.84
N CYS A 650 -27.76 -4.93 -2.82
CA CYS A 650 -28.64 -5.05 -3.98
C CYS A 650 -29.44 -3.76 -4.19
N PHE A 651 -29.80 -3.49 -5.44
CA PHE A 651 -30.63 -2.35 -5.80
C PHE A 651 -31.64 -2.72 -6.88
N GLY A 652 -32.84 -2.14 -6.82
CA GLY A 652 -33.88 -2.29 -7.83
C GLY A 652 -33.61 -1.40 -9.05
N ILE A 653 -33.63 -0.08 -8.86
CA ILE A 653 -33.33 0.92 -9.89
C ILE A 653 -32.44 2.01 -9.29
N GLY A 654 -31.25 2.22 -9.85
CA GLY A 654 -30.32 3.25 -9.39
C GLY A 654 -28.92 2.70 -9.18
N ASN A 655 -28.33 2.78 -8.00
CA ASN A 655 -26.98 2.29 -7.75
C ASN A 655 -26.87 1.64 -6.36
N GLU A 656 -25.69 1.08 -6.05
CA GLU A 656 -25.39 0.53 -4.73
C GLU A 656 -25.56 1.56 -3.62
N PHE A 657 -25.70 1.06 -2.39
CA PHE A 657 -26.10 1.82 -1.21
C PHE A 657 -25.21 3.05 -0.94
N ASP A 658 -23.91 2.99 -1.26
CA ASP A 658 -22.96 4.08 -1.01
C ASP A 658 -22.52 4.81 -2.30
N LEU A 659 -23.01 4.40 -3.47
CA LEU A 659 -22.55 4.91 -4.76
C LEU A 659 -23.47 5.98 -5.36
N THR A 660 -22.88 6.90 -6.11
CA THR A 660 -23.63 8.00 -6.73
C THR A 660 -24.52 7.49 -7.86
N TYR A 661 -25.76 7.96 -7.91
CA TYR A 661 -26.75 7.57 -8.92
C TYR A 661 -27.21 8.76 -9.77
N GLY A 662 -27.73 8.45 -10.96
CA GLY A 662 -28.24 9.41 -11.95
C GLY A 662 -29.68 9.85 -11.71
N LYS A 663 -30.28 10.52 -12.71
CA LYS A 663 -31.69 10.92 -12.69
C LYS A 663 -32.59 9.72 -13.01
N ILE A 664 -33.64 9.51 -12.23
CA ILE A 664 -34.61 8.41 -12.43
C ILE A 664 -36.00 9.01 -12.63
N THR A 665 -36.65 8.68 -13.74
CA THR A 665 -38.03 9.11 -14.06
C THR A 665 -38.88 7.90 -14.41
N LEU A 666 -40.01 7.73 -13.73
CA LEU A 666 -40.91 6.58 -13.89
C LEU A 666 -42.32 7.08 -14.25
N GLN A 667 -42.82 6.65 -15.40
CA GLN A 667 -44.08 7.02 -16.05
C GLN A 667 -44.80 5.78 -16.60
N MET A 668 -45.16 4.86 -15.71
CA MET A 668 -45.80 3.59 -16.09
C MET A 668 -47.32 3.74 -16.05
N ASP A 669 -48.04 3.08 -16.96
CA ASP A 669 -49.51 3.01 -16.91
C ASP A 669 -49.98 1.85 -16.01
N ASP A 670 -49.23 0.73 -16.02
CA ASP A 670 -49.53 -0.49 -15.25
C ASP A 670 -48.66 -0.59 -13.97
N GLU A 671 -48.13 -1.78 -13.67
CA GLU A 671 -47.50 -2.14 -12.40
C GLU A 671 -45.96 -2.26 -12.50
N LEU A 672 -45.25 -1.62 -11.57
CA LEU A 672 -43.82 -1.82 -11.31
C LEU A 672 -43.63 -2.45 -9.92
N THR A 673 -43.12 -3.68 -9.88
CA THR A 673 -42.83 -4.40 -8.64
C THR A 673 -41.31 -4.52 -8.45
N ILE A 674 -40.78 -4.10 -7.30
CA ILE A 674 -39.37 -4.25 -6.91
C ILE A 674 -39.31 -5.05 -5.61
N THR A 675 -38.50 -6.11 -5.57
CA THR A 675 -38.29 -6.91 -4.35
C THR A 675 -36.80 -7.08 -4.08
N ALA A 676 -36.24 -6.17 -3.28
CA ALA A 676 -34.80 -6.12 -2.98
C ALA A 676 -34.52 -6.68 -1.58
N CYS A 677 -33.81 -7.82 -1.52
CA CYS A 677 -33.43 -8.48 -0.27
C CYS A 677 -31.90 -8.59 -0.18
N GLY A 678 -31.29 -8.03 0.87
CA GLY A 678 -29.83 -8.02 1.08
C GLY A 678 -29.44 -7.29 2.37
N ASP A 679 -28.18 -7.29 2.78
CA ASP A 679 -27.73 -6.58 3.98
C ASP A 679 -27.89 -5.06 3.82
N ASN A 680 -27.50 -4.53 2.65
CA ASN A 680 -27.70 -3.14 2.26
C ASN A 680 -28.53 -3.11 0.96
N CYS A 681 -29.81 -2.73 1.04
CA CYS A 681 -30.71 -2.79 -0.10
C CYS A 681 -31.35 -1.45 -0.46
N VAL A 682 -31.49 -1.20 -1.75
CA VAL A 682 -32.10 0.01 -2.30
C VAL A 682 -33.25 -0.37 -3.24
N GLY A 683 -34.46 0.14 -3.02
CA GLY A 683 -35.55 -0.02 -3.99
C GLY A 683 -35.29 0.84 -5.22
N ILE A 684 -35.38 2.16 -5.04
CA ILE A 684 -35.13 3.18 -6.07
C ILE A 684 -34.21 4.26 -5.52
N GLY A 685 -33.05 4.48 -6.15
CA GLY A 685 -32.07 5.50 -5.76
C GLY A 685 -30.66 4.95 -5.52
N GLY A 686 -29.99 5.33 -4.43
CA GLY A 686 -28.63 4.85 -4.15
C GLY A 686 -27.92 5.66 -3.07
N GLY A 687 -26.61 5.83 -3.21
CA GLY A 687 -25.78 6.66 -2.34
C GLY A 687 -26.16 8.13 -2.37
N LYS A 688 -25.63 8.86 -3.35
CA LYS A 688 -25.86 10.30 -3.55
C LYS A 688 -26.46 10.55 -4.93
N CYS A 689 -27.42 11.48 -5.04
CA CYS A 689 -27.90 11.88 -6.37
C CYS A 689 -26.93 12.87 -7.02
N SER A 690 -26.60 12.63 -8.29
CA SER A 690 -25.80 13.55 -9.12
C SER A 690 -26.61 14.66 -9.78
N SER A 691 -27.94 14.56 -9.80
CA SER A 691 -28.86 15.52 -10.41
C SER A 691 -29.74 16.21 -9.38
N ARG A 692 -30.18 17.43 -9.67
CA ARG A 692 -31.15 18.17 -8.84
C ARG A 692 -32.60 17.69 -8.99
N ASP A 693 -32.91 17.00 -10.09
CA ASP A 693 -34.26 16.47 -10.33
C ASP A 693 -34.44 15.05 -9.75
N GLY A 694 -33.40 14.51 -9.10
CA GLY A 694 -33.42 13.26 -8.33
C GLY A 694 -34.27 12.12 -8.90
N ILE A 695 -35.31 11.76 -8.15
CA ILE A 695 -36.24 10.66 -8.44
C ILE A 695 -37.63 11.23 -8.72
N ASN A 696 -38.19 10.94 -9.89
CA ASN A 696 -39.52 11.37 -10.31
C ASN A 696 -40.41 10.17 -10.61
N ILE A 697 -41.50 10.01 -9.86
CA ILE A 697 -42.53 9.00 -10.06
C ILE A 697 -43.79 9.74 -10.45
N LEU A 698 -44.29 9.56 -11.68
CA LEU A 698 -45.26 10.48 -12.27
C LEU A 698 -46.58 9.81 -12.67
N SER A 699 -46.63 8.48 -12.71
CA SER A 699 -47.86 7.71 -12.94
C SER A 699 -47.65 6.23 -12.58
N GLY A 700 -48.76 5.50 -12.44
CA GLY A 700 -48.77 4.04 -12.38
C GLY A 700 -48.99 3.46 -10.99
N THR A 701 -48.85 2.13 -10.88
CA THR A 701 -48.92 1.39 -9.63
C THR A 701 -47.54 0.84 -9.30
N MET A 702 -47.00 1.14 -8.11
CA MET A 702 -45.69 0.69 -7.68
C MET A 702 -45.79 -0.11 -6.40
N ASP A 703 -45.06 -1.22 -6.34
CA ASP A 703 -44.88 -2.01 -5.14
C ASP A 703 -43.38 -2.22 -4.89
N VAL A 704 -42.84 -1.61 -3.84
CA VAL A 704 -41.42 -1.65 -3.49
C VAL A 704 -41.25 -2.37 -2.17
N SER A 705 -40.71 -3.58 -2.22
CA SER A 705 -40.42 -4.41 -1.07
C SER A 705 -38.91 -4.46 -0.78
N CYS A 706 -38.51 -4.09 0.43
CA CYS A 706 -37.10 -4.10 0.85
C CYS A 706 -36.90 -4.86 2.18
N ALA A 707 -35.99 -5.84 2.22
CA ALA A 707 -35.65 -6.56 3.44
C ALA A 707 -34.14 -6.63 3.65
N GLY A 708 -33.65 -6.43 4.88
CA GLY A 708 -32.22 -6.30 5.11
C GLY A 708 -31.73 -5.74 6.44
N GLY A 709 -30.44 -5.43 6.52
CA GLY A 709 -29.85 -4.68 7.63
C GLY A 709 -30.14 -3.18 7.53
N ASN A 710 -29.71 -2.57 6.43
CA ASN A 710 -30.02 -1.18 6.06
C ASN A 710 -30.80 -1.15 4.75
N SER A 711 -31.90 -0.39 4.71
CA SER A 711 -32.71 -0.29 3.51
C SER A 711 -33.22 1.11 3.22
N ILE A 712 -33.29 1.41 1.94
CA ILE A 712 -33.90 2.61 1.38
C ILE A 712 -34.93 2.16 0.35
N SER A 713 -36.22 2.42 0.57
CA SER A 713 -37.22 2.04 -0.44
C SER A 713 -37.17 3.01 -1.62
N ILE A 714 -37.19 4.32 -1.38
CA ILE A 714 -37.06 5.37 -2.40
C ILE A 714 -36.22 6.52 -1.84
N GLY A 715 -35.02 6.77 -2.39
CA GLY A 715 -34.22 7.92 -1.98
C GLY A 715 -32.71 7.73 -1.97
N SER A 716 -32.03 8.37 -1.01
CA SER A 716 -30.57 8.44 -0.94
C SER A 716 -30.04 8.01 0.43
N SER A 717 -28.88 7.36 0.47
CA SER A 717 -28.21 7.07 1.75
C SER A 717 -27.46 8.29 2.26
N ILE A 718 -26.82 9.06 1.36
CA ILE A 718 -25.94 10.17 1.71
C ILE A 718 -26.24 11.39 0.82
N GLY A 719 -26.28 12.56 1.45
CA GLY A 719 -26.44 13.84 0.77
C GLY A 719 -27.89 14.16 0.42
N ARG A 720 -28.07 15.07 -0.55
CA ARG A 720 -29.38 15.62 -0.88
C ARG A 720 -30.20 14.65 -1.74
N SER A 721 -31.43 14.36 -1.30
CA SER A 721 -32.41 13.55 -2.03
C SER A 721 -33.64 14.39 -2.40
N ASP A 722 -33.79 14.72 -3.69
CA ASP A 722 -34.97 15.41 -4.23
C ASP A 722 -35.91 14.36 -4.87
N ILE A 723 -37.12 14.21 -4.33
CA ILE A 723 -38.07 13.15 -4.70
C ILE A 723 -39.42 13.79 -5.03
N THR A 724 -39.96 13.48 -6.21
CA THR A 724 -41.31 13.90 -6.65
C THR A 724 -42.16 12.68 -6.96
N ILE A 725 -43.35 12.59 -6.38
CA ILE A 725 -44.30 11.48 -6.59
C ILE A 725 -45.68 12.06 -6.94
N LYS A 726 -46.22 11.71 -8.11
CA LYS A 726 -47.49 12.26 -8.62
C LYS A 726 -48.35 11.20 -9.30
N GLU A 727 -49.67 11.38 -9.23
CA GLU A 727 -50.68 10.64 -10.03
C GLU A 727 -50.52 9.11 -10.00
N CYS A 728 -50.11 8.55 -8.86
CA CYS A 728 -49.75 7.13 -8.75
C CYS A 728 -50.24 6.49 -7.46
N PHE A 729 -50.27 5.15 -7.46
CA PHE A 729 -50.40 4.34 -6.26
C PHE A 729 -49.03 3.77 -5.90
N VAL A 730 -48.55 3.99 -4.67
CA VAL A 730 -47.26 3.48 -4.20
C VAL A 730 -47.47 2.65 -2.94
N SER A 731 -47.06 1.40 -2.98
CA SER A 731 -46.98 0.48 -1.86
C SER A 731 -45.52 0.24 -1.50
N ILE A 732 -45.17 0.38 -0.23
CA ILE A 732 -43.84 0.10 0.30
C ILE A 732 -43.97 -0.96 1.40
N GLY A 733 -43.34 -2.11 1.21
CA GLY A 733 -43.19 -3.16 2.20
C GLY A 733 -41.76 -3.24 2.70
N ALA A 734 -41.51 -3.14 4.00
CA ALA A 734 -40.15 -3.18 4.50
C ALA A 734 -39.96 -3.99 5.79
N ALA A 735 -38.90 -4.80 5.83
CA ALA A 735 -38.48 -5.55 7.01
C ALA A 735 -36.97 -5.39 7.21
N SER A 736 -36.56 -4.33 7.91
CA SER A 736 -35.14 -3.98 8.04
C SER A 736 -34.78 -3.33 9.37
N ALA A 737 -33.58 -3.58 9.89
CA ALA A 737 -33.13 -2.98 11.14
C ALA A 737 -33.11 -1.43 11.04
N ASN A 738 -32.61 -0.89 9.94
CA ASN A 738 -32.57 0.55 9.68
C ASN A 738 -33.24 0.85 8.34
N LEU A 739 -34.41 1.51 8.37
CA LEU A 739 -35.19 1.80 7.17
C LEU A 739 -35.38 3.30 6.94
N THR A 740 -35.29 3.72 5.68
CA THR A 740 -35.93 4.94 5.18
C THR A 740 -36.89 4.55 4.05
N GLY A 741 -38.18 4.82 4.22
CA GLY A 741 -39.20 4.56 3.20
C GLY A 741 -39.00 5.50 2.01
N ILE A 742 -39.26 6.79 2.20
CA ILE A 742 -39.08 7.83 1.18
C ILE A 742 -38.22 8.95 1.78
N GLY A 743 -37.03 9.20 1.22
CA GLY A 743 -36.20 10.35 1.62
C GLY A 743 -34.71 10.06 1.75
N SER A 744 -34.06 10.53 2.81
CA SER A 744 -32.60 10.42 2.99
C SER A 744 -32.20 9.84 4.34
N ILE A 745 -31.17 8.99 4.38
CA ILE A 745 -30.61 8.49 5.64
C ILE A 745 -29.68 9.52 6.29
N ASP A 746 -28.71 10.03 5.55
CA ASP A 746 -27.70 10.97 6.03
C ASP A 746 -27.56 12.16 5.07
N GLY A 747 -28.54 13.07 5.14
CA GLY A 747 -28.53 14.30 4.36
C GLY A 747 -29.91 14.92 4.19
N ASN A 748 -29.97 16.01 3.44
CA ASN A 748 -31.19 16.78 3.27
C ASN A 748 -32.14 16.10 2.29
N THR A 749 -33.45 16.28 2.46
CA THR A 749 -34.42 15.78 1.49
C THR A 749 -35.48 16.82 1.16
N ARG A 750 -35.92 16.81 -0.10
CA ARG A 750 -37.12 17.51 -0.55
C ARG A 750 -38.06 16.47 -1.12
N ILE A 751 -39.27 16.39 -0.59
CA ILE A 751 -40.26 15.39 -0.97
C ILE A 751 -41.54 16.11 -1.37
N ASP A 752 -41.91 16.03 -2.64
CA ASP A 752 -43.13 16.62 -3.20
C ASP A 752 -44.08 15.50 -3.65
N VAL A 753 -45.20 15.29 -2.94
CA VAL A 753 -46.21 14.24 -3.21
C VAL A 753 -47.56 14.89 -3.55
N GLU A 754 -48.15 14.53 -4.70
CA GLU A 754 -49.38 15.17 -5.19
C GLU A 754 -50.32 14.20 -5.93
N ASN A 755 -51.59 14.11 -5.52
CA ASN A 755 -52.59 13.19 -6.13
C ASN A 755 -52.15 11.71 -6.05
N VAL A 756 -51.66 11.28 -4.89
CA VAL A 756 -51.06 9.95 -4.67
C VAL A 756 -51.76 9.21 -3.55
N LYS A 757 -51.93 7.90 -3.73
CA LYS A 757 -52.24 6.99 -2.64
C LYS A 757 -50.98 6.23 -2.24
N LEU A 758 -50.52 6.46 -1.01
CA LEU A 758 -49.28 5.91 -0.46
C LEU A 758 -49.60 4.94 0.68
N ALA A 759 -49.15 3.69 0.58
CA ALA A 759 -49.28 2.68 1.62
C ALA A 759 -47.89 2.21 2.06
N ILE A 760 -47.54 2.39 3.34
CA ILE A 760 -46.23 1.97 3.89
C ILE A 760 -46.46 0.97 5.02
N THR A 761 -45.97 -0.25 4.86
CA THR A 761 -45.95 -1.27 5.92
C THR A 761 -44.51 -1.62 6.24
N ALA A 762 -44.06 -1.34 7.46
CA ALA A 762 -42.66 -1.49 7.82
C ALA A 762 -42.45 -2.11 9.22
N SER A 763 -41.37 -2.89 9.36
CA SER A 763 -40.91 -3.41 10.65
C SER A 763 -39.38 -3.31 10.79
N GLY A 764 -38.90 -2.93 11.99
CA GLY A 764 -37.47 -2.63 12.17
C GLY A 764 -37.05 -2.12 13.55
N ASN A 765 -35.80 -1.64 13.66
CA ASN A 765 -35.30 -0.98 14.86
C ASN A 765 -35.46 0.54 14.77
N THR A 766 -34.87 1.17 13.75
CA THR A 766 -34.90 2.62 13.57
C THR A 766 -35.41 2.98 12.18
N MET A 767 -36.55 3.66 12.11
CA MET A 767 -37.30 3.82 10.86
C MET A 767 -37.76 5.26 10.64
N CYS A 768 -37.66 5.69 9.38
CA CYS A 768 -38.29 6.90 8.87
C CYS A 768 -39.22 6.50 7.71
N ALA A 769 -40.52 6.79 7.76
CA ALA A 769 -41.43 6.45 6.67
C ALA A 769 -41.28 7.43 5.50
N VAL A 770 -41.38 8.74 5.80
CA VAL A 770 -41.20 9.83 4.84
C VAL A 770 -40.39 10.95 5.50
N GLY A 771 -39.19 11.23 5.00
CA GLY A 771 -38.36 12.34 5.48
C GLY A 771 -36.87 12.02 5.59
N ALA A 772 -36.19 12.68 6.53
CA ALA A 772 -34.74 12.55 6.70
C ALA A 772 -34.36 11.97 8.06
N LYS A 773 -33.32 11.13 8.08
CA LYS A 773 -32.76 10.52 9.28
C LYS A 773 -31.40 11.19 9.63
N ASN A 774 -30.83 10.80 10.77
CA ASN A 774 -29.48 11.16 11.24
C ASN A 774 -29.11 12.66 11.17
N GLY A 775 -30.05 13.57 11.42
CA GLY A 775 -29.77 15.00 11.47
C GLY A 775 -29.95 15.75 10.14
N GLY A 776 -30.42 15.11 9.08
CA GLY A 776 -30.76 15.78 7.82
C GLY A 776 -31.98 16.70 7.91
N VAL A 777 -32.03 17.73 7.05
CA VAL A 777 -33.18 18.66 6.95
C VAL A 777 -34.20 18.11 5.96
N ALA A 778 -35.49 18.14 6.29
CA ALA A 778 -36.57 17.71 5.38
C ALA A 778 -37.54 18.84 5.01
N ASP A 779 -37.78 19.04 3.71
CA ASP A 779 -38.85 19.87 3.14
C ASP A 779 -39.88 18.95 2.47
N ILE A 780 -41.02 18.75 3.12
CA ILE A 780 -42.04 17.75 2.76
C ILE A 780 -43.33 18.48 2.40
N ASN A 781 -43.79 18.35 1.16
CA ASN A 781 -45.08 18.87 0.71
C ASN A 781 -45.97 17.73 0.21
N ILE A 782 -47.12 17.53 0.84
CA ILE A 782 -48.09 16.48 0.48
C ILE A 782 -49.45 17.12 0.18
N ARG A 783 -50.00 16.90 -1.01
CA ARG A 783 -51.25 17.55 -1.46
C ARG A 783 -52.19 16.55 -2.15
N ASN A 784 -53.47 16.57 -1.78
CA ASN A 784 -54.49 15.71 -2.38
C ASN A 784 -54.15 14.20 -2.29
N CYS A 785 -53.66 13.74 -1.14
CA CYS A 785 -53.15 12.38 -0.98
C CYS A 785 -53.93 11.56 0.04
N GLU A 786 -53.93 10.24 -0.16
CA GLU A 786 -54.31 9.26 0.87
C GLU A 786 -53.04 8.53 1.34
N LEU A 787 -52.62 8.72 2.59
CA LEU A 787 -51.47 8.02 3.16
C LEU A 787 -51.95 7.05 4.23
N PHE A 788 -51.60 5.78 4.06
CA PHE A 788 -51.74 4.74 5.06
C PHE A 788 -50.35 4.27 5.49
N SER A 789 -50.11 4.21 6.80
CA SER A 789 -48.87 3.65 7.32
C SER A 789 -49.14 2.72 8.50
N ASN A 790 -48.42 1.60 8.53
CA ASN A 790 -48.42 0.65 9.65
C ASN A 790 -46.98 0.24 9.93
N ILE A 791 -46.40 0.81 10.99
CA ILE A 791 -44.97 0.76 11.25
C ILE A 791 -44.71 0.22 12.66
N LYS A 792 -43.86 -0.82 12.77
CA LYS A 792 -43.53 -1.48 14.05
C LYS A 792 -42.03 -1.49 14.32
N GLY A 793 -41.57 -0.84 15.38
CA GLY A 793 -40.16 -0.85 15.75
C GLY A 793 -39.77 0.02 16.93
N ARG A 794 -38.49 0.00 17.31
CA ARG A 794 -38.03 0.70 18.52
C ARG A 794 -38.17 2.22 18.41
N GLU A 795 -37.76 2.77 17.27
CA GLU A 795 -37.65 4.20 17.02
C GLU A 795 -38.28 4.53 15.67
N ILE A 796 -39.33 5.35 15.68
CA ILE A 796 -40.14 5.61 14.50
C ILE A 796 -40.31 7.11 14.29
N THR A 797 -40.01 7.57 13.07
CA THR A 797 -40.44 8.85 12.53
C THR A 797 -41.37 8.57 11.36
N ASN A 798 -42.66 8.86 11.49
CA ASN A 798 -43.58 8.55 10.40
C ASN A 798 -43.37 9.55 9.25
N ILE A 799 -43.64 10.82 9.48
CA ILE A 799 -43.38 11.90 8.51
C ILE A 799 -42.54 12.98 9.18
N GLY A 800 -41.33 13.27 8.69
CA GLY A 800 -40.50 14.37 9.17
C GLY A 800 -39.05 13.99 9.44
N THR A 801 -38.48 14.54 10.52
CA THR A 801 -37.07 14.35 10.89
C THR A 801 -36.95 13.97 12.36
N ARG A 802 -35.73 13.63 12.78
CA ARG A 802 -35.41 13.48 14.19
C ARG A 802 -34.15 14.23 14.56
N GLY A 803 -34.30 15.25 15.41
CA GLY A 803 -33.21 16.04 15.96
C GLY A 803 -32.65 17.07 14.99
N SER A 804 -33.42 17.50 13.98
CA SER A 804 -33.00 18.48 12.97
C SER A 804 -34.13 19.45 12.60
N GLU A 805 -34.04 20.09 11.44
CA GLU A 805 -35.08 20.98 10.91
C GLU A 805 -36.08 20.24 10.00
N CYS A 806 -37.38 20.36 10.32
CA CYS A 806 -38.47 19.83 9.50
C CYS A 806 -39.40 20.95 9.03
N ALA A 807 -39.60 21.05 7.72
CA ALA A 807 -40.61 21.89 7.08
C ALA A 807 -41.65 20.98 6.41
N CYS A 808 -42.82 20.81 7.02
CA CYS A 808 -43.85 19.92 6.52
C CYS A 808 -45.14 20.68 6.20
N ARG A 809 -45.64 20.55 4.97
CA ARG A 809 -46.92 21.11 4.53
C ARG A 809 -47.81 20.02 3.98
N ILE A 810 -48.99 19.84 4.59
CA ILE A 810 -49.96 18.84 4.16
C ILE A 810 -51.30 19.54 3.91
N SER A 811 -51.88 19.34 2.72
CA SER A 811 -53.18 19.92 2.38
C SER A 811 -54.11 18.95 1.67
N ASN A 812 -55.42 19.05 1.89
CA ASN A 812 -56.46 18.29 1.17
C ASN A 812 -56.23 16.78 1.19
N SER A 813 -55.72 16.23 2.29
CA SER A 813 -55.26 14.84 2.35
C SER A 813 -55.92 14.05 3.47
N ALA A 814 -55.84 12.73 3.41
CA ALA A 814 -56.25 11.82 4.47
C ALA A 814 -55.04 11.00 4.94
N MET A 815 -54.71 11.09 6.23
CA MET A 815 -53.56 10.47 6.86
C MET A 815 -54.03 9.45 7.90
N ASN A 816 -53.74 8.17 7.68
CA ASN A 816 -54.04 7.07 8.60
C ASN A 816 -52.73 6.43 9.04
N LEU A 817 -52.26 6.76 10.24
CA LEU A 817 -50.95 6.41 10.74
C LEU A 817 -51.06 5.47 11.94
N SER A 818 -50.54 4.25 11.83
CA SER A 818 -50.43 3.31 12.94
C SER A 818 -48.96 3.05 13.25
N CYS A 819 -48.57 3.29 14.49
CA CYS A 819 -47.18 3.13 14.92
C CYS A 819 -47.08 2.42 16.28
N GLU A 820 -46.26 1.37 16.33
CA GLU A 820 -46.01 0.55 17.53
C GLU A 820 -44.51 0.57 17.86
N GLY A 821 -44.13 1.04 19.06
CA GLY A 821 -42.71 1.22 19.37
C GLY A 821 -42.34 1.75 20.75
N SER A 822 -41.05 2.03 20.97
CA SER A 822 -40.59 2.66 22.22
C SER A 822 -40.66 4.19 22.13
N MET A 823 -40.08 4.77 21.09
CA MET A 823 -40.08 6.21 20.81
C MET A 823 -40.65 6.45 19.41
N VAL A 824 -41.80 7.11 19.35
CA VAL A 824 -42.55 7.26 18.10
C VAL A 824 -42.94 8.71 17.86
N SER A 825 -42.78 9.18 16.63
CA SER A 825 -43.30 10.47 16.17
C SER A 825 -44.24 10.31 14.97
N GLY A 826 -45.35 11.03 15.01
CA GLY A 826 -46.33 11.11 13.92
C GLY A 826 -45.83 12.02 12.80
N ILE A 827 -46.17 13.31 12.85
CA ILE A 827 -45.81 14.28 11.81
C ILE A 827 -44.96 15.42 12.40
N GLY A 828 -43.73 15.58 11.92
CA GLY A 828 -42.78 16.63 12.27
C GLY A 828 -41.51 16.11 12.94
N ASP A 829 -41.02 16.79 13.98
CA ASP A 829 -39.79 16.40 14.70
C ASP A 829 -40.01 16.47 16.22
N SER A 830 -39.79 15.35 16.91
CA SER A 830 -40.01 15.24 18.36
C SER A 830 -38.95 15.95 19.21
N THR A 831 -37.83 16.36 18.61
CA THR A 831 -36.64 16.89 19.30
C THR A 831 -36.02 18.12 18.62
N GLY A 832 -36.44 18.45 17.40
CA GLY A 832 -35.86 19.49 16.56
C GLY A 832 -36.76 20.71 16.33
N ALA A 833 -36.37 21.54 15.36
CA ALA A 833 -37.00 22.82 15.03
C ALA A 833 -37.71 22.78 13.66
N GLY A 834 -38.42 23.85 13.30
CA GLY A 834 -39.06 24.01 11.99
C GLY A 834 -40.56 24.33 12.08
N PHE A 835 -41.35 23.84 11.13
CA PHE A 835 -42.80 24.04 11.13
C PHE A 835 -43.58 22.90 10.47
N VAL A 836 -44.79 22.69 10.96
CA VAL A 836 -45.80 21.79 10.39
C VAL A 836 -47.07 22.59 10.10
N GLU A 837 -47.49 22.62 8.84
CA GLU A 837 -48.70 23.29 8.35
C GLU A 837 -49.68 22.25 7.80
N LEU A 838 -50.89 22.19 8.36
CA LEU A 838 -51.94 21.24 8.00
C LEU A 838 -53.20 22.02 7.59
N THR A 839 -53.69 21.81 6.37
CA THR A 839 -54.89 22.49 5.85
C THR A 839 -55.88 21.50 5.25
N GLU A 840 -57.17 21.56 5.61
CA GLU A 840 -58.24 20.74 4.99
C GLU A 840 -57.88 19.23 4.96
N THR A 841 -57.29 18.72 6.03
CA THR A 841 -56.71 17.36 6.11
C THR A 841 -57.36 16.54 7.23
N GLU A 842 -57.70 15.28 6.95
CA GLU A 842 -58.14 14.30 7.95
C GLU A 842 -56.93 13.53 8.48
N ILE A 843 -56.77 13.45 9.79
CA ILE A 843 -55.62 12.86 10.46
C ILE A 843 -56.09 11.89 11.53
N ASN A 844 -55.86 10.60 11.29
CA ASN A 844 -56.11 9.50 12.20
C ASN A 844 -54.75 8.89 12.59
N ILE A 845 -54.38 8.97 13.87
CA ILE A 845 -53.11 8.41 14.37
C ILE A 845 -53.36 7.47 15.55
N ASP A 846 -52.92 6.23 15.43
CA ASP A 846 -52.94 5.21 16.47
C ASP A 846 -51.51 4.93 16.95
N PHE A 847 -51.21 5.27 18.19
CA PHE A 847 -49.94 4.97 18.85
C PHE A 847 -50.09 3.82 19.85
N LEU A 848 -49.19 2.86 19.76
CA LEU A 848 -48.93 1.86 20.80
C LEU A 848 -47.46 1.99 21.23
N ALA A 849 -47.18 2.97 22.11
CA ALA A 849 -45.80 3.33 22.43
C ALA A 849 -45.59 3.92 23.82
N ALA A 850 -44.40 3.71 24.38
CA ALA A 850 -44.02 4.25 25.69
C ALA A 850 -43.83 5.78 25.66
N GLU A 851 -43.20 6.30 24.61
CA GLU A 851 -43.06 7.73 24.34
C GLU A 851 -43.57 8.05 22.94
N CYS A 852 -44.51 8.99 22.85
CA CYS A 852 -45.09 9.42 21.57
C CYS A 852 -45.07 10.95 21.42
N PHE A 853 -44.89 11.41 20.19
CA PHE A 853 -45.02 12.80 19.78
C PHE A 853 -45.95 12.86 18.57
N ASP A 854 -47.08 13.56 18.69
CA ASP A 854 -48.16 13.46 17.73
C ASP A 854 -47.94 14.31 16.47
N LEU A 855 -47.98 15.64 16.61
CA LEU A 855 -47.90 16.60 15.51
C LEU A 855 -47.06 17.82 15.90
N GLY A 856 -46.16 18.26 15.01
CA GLY A 856 -45.40 19.51 15.13
C GLY A 856 -43.89 19.33 15.22
N CYS A 857 -43.18 20.40 15.53
CA CYS A 857 -41.76 20.37 15.85
C CYS A 857 -41.59 20.87 17.30
N ARG A 858 -40.76 20.19 18.10
CA ARG A 858 -40.55 20.53 19.53
C ARG A 858 -40.20 22.01 19.74
N ASP A 859 -39.27 22.51 18.93
CA ASP A 859 -38.79 23.90 18.93
C ASP A 859 -39.25 24.66 17.67
N GLY A 860 -40.50 24.43 17.24
CA GLY A 860 -41.03 24.97 15.99
C GLY A 860 -42.49 25.45 16.06
N LYS A 861 -43.09 25.69 14.89
CA LYS A 861 -44.49 26.13 14.75
C LYS A 861 -45.40 25.01 14.27
N LEU A 862 -46.62 24.97 14.79
CA LEU A 862 -47.68 24.10 14.30
C LEU A 862 -48.87 24.96 13.91
N GLU A 863 -49.30 24.88 12.66
CA GLU A 863 -50.49 25.56 12.14
C GLU A 863 -51.47 24.54 11.58
N ILE A 864 -52.71 24.57 12.07
CA ILE A 864 -53.77 23.63 11.67
C ILE A 864 -55.00 24.44 11.28
N LYS A 865 -55.49 24.24 10.05
CA LYS A 865 -56.62 24.97 9.49
C LYS A 865 -57.61 24.01 8.85
N ASP A 866 -58.87 24.05 9.27
CA ASP A 866 -59.97 23.26 8.68
C ASP A 866 -59.71 21.73 8.63
N CYS A 867 -58.97 21.19 9.61
CA CYS A 867 -58.63 19.75 9.71
C CYS A 867 -59.53 18.98 10.69
N GLN A 868 -59.66 17.67 10.47
CA GLN A 868 -60.20 16.71 11.44
C GLN A 868 -59.07 15.87 12.03
N LYS A 869 -58.98 15.77 13.36
CA LYS A 869 -57.87 15.09 14.06
C LYS A 869 -58.43 14.08 15.07
N ASN A 870 -58.14 12.80 14.87
CA ASN A 870 -58.40 11.71 15.81
C ASN A 870 -57.08 11.04 16.19
N ILE A 871 -56.64 11.20 17.44
CA ILE A 871 -55.39 10.58 17.92
C ILE A 871 -55.70 9.68 19.10
N HIS A 872 -55.33 8.41 18.98
CA HIS A 872 -55.46 7.40 20.02
C HIS A 872 -54.07 6.99 20.49
N ILE A 873 -53.81 7.13 21.79
CA ILE A 873 -52.57 6.70 22.43
C ILE A 873 -52.93 5.55 23.38
N ASN A 874 -52.50 4.34 23.02
CA ASN A 874 -52.55 3.17 23.87
C ASN A 874 -51.18 3.02 24.53
N LEU A 875 -51.12 3.30 25.85
CA LEU A 875 -49.91 3.20 26.66
C LEU A 875 -49.59 1.76 27.06
#